data_AF-A6VFA1-F1
#
_entry.id   AF-A6VFA1-F1
#
_cell.length_a   1.000
_cell.length_b   1.000
_cell.length_c   1.000
_cell.angle_alpha   90.00
_cell.angle_beta   90.00
_cell.angle_gamma   90.00
#
_symmetry.space_group_name_H-M   'P 1'
#
loop_
_entity.id
_entity.type
_entity.pdbx_description
1 polymer ?
#
loop_
_entity_poly.entity_id
_entity_poly.type
_entity_poly.pdbx_seq_one_letter_code
_entity_poly.pdbx_strand_id
1 'polypeptide(L)'
;MMKSKLFSIFCIFLIASLPSASAFSVLGTEVNAGWDDVGALGIGGLAVGALAVTAGAPVLVAAGVACIGAAGVDYAYRWATGKDVEESAAVTGAAKTNVTDSEYINNSYIYEELAGYRQYSEESAAQDIAEIKDKLESGIGTYLFKTTGTLSDVSVSMKGPDKIYGFSAFPVQLKFDEALTGSESSYVKIESVKIYLVDSDGVKWNEKTYSDDIKLQENCEDYPDAIEEYILNFTMKAPDPYIGKAKSQVTNAPDREILQELLNAEVKQFELVVEIDGYAKLYKEESGWRYNEDYGLEMWETWEEYDKTITIDTKLTTLEAWDMIHNGAYYVDGADGSLPTTFVNEVTPIAYSSYANGATSNVIGRVWASPVHCYNSSAQYKFILVGQPDNLEPVEVTIEDDYRAMVLKLRDDLVATIASETPGNFHDMSVHNGVTTSLNYLKTDSTEAFETYFLVIADVDDDIDAALPVWCIIQPRISVIDNVKYSLSEEFKEEILELLSDGSISDSDTERITEIIEISENSLKEKQYVAEIEAEKYEDDQKASNAISNALEDYEKAFEYYEKAKNTDDPEEIKVYTYLAGDIYEPAGDYWSEAAEKYNLGLDDQGDALAENAEKLESLAAEYEPSLWFTAGSTISEWWDQFKSGFGIGDVPDTVLIIVLLGVLVSGAIIVTKIL
;
A
#
# COMPACT_ATOMS: atom_id res chain seq x y z
N MET A 1 -42.80 -41.70 -4.98
CA MET A 1 -43.15 -40.45 -4.25
C MET A 1 -42.26 -40.13 -3.05
N MET A 2 -41.31 -40.99 -2.65
CA MET A 2 -40.40 -40.75 -1.51
C MET A 2 -39.03 -40.13 -1.91
N LYS A 3 -38.69 -40.13 -3.21
CA LYS A 3 -37.38 -39.70 -3.72
C LYS A 3 -37.21 -38.18 -3.89
N SER A 4 -38.28 -37.40 -4.04
CA SER A 4 -38.14 -35.93 -4.14
C SER A 4 -38.03 -35.26 -2.77
N LYS A 5 -38.59 -35.85 -1.71
CA LYS A 5 -38.50 -35.29 -0.35
C LYS A 5 -37.09 -35.36 0.23
N LEU A 6 -36.34 -36.44 -0.03
CA LEU A 6 -34.94 -36.58 0.41
C LEU A 6 -33.99 -35.65 -0.35
N PHE A 7 -34.19 -35.47 -1.66
CA PHE A 7 -33.42 -34.51 -2.45
C PHE A 7 -33.73 -33.05 -2.05
N SER A 8 -35.01 -32.73 -1.80
CA SER A 8 -35.39 -31.42 -1.28
C SER A 8 -34.87 -31.18 0.14
N ILE A 9 -34.84 -32.18 1.03
CA ILE A 9 -34.24 -32.05 2.37
C ILE A 9 -32.72 -31.84 2.27
N PHE A 10 -32.04 -32.54 1.35
CA PHE A 10 -30.62 -32.35 1.08
C PHE A 10 -30.31 -30.95 0.52
N CYS A 11 -31.11 -30.44 -0.44
CA CYS A 11 -30.96 -29.08 -0.95
C CYS A 11 -31.33 -28.01 0.10
N ILE A 12 -32.32 -28.25 0.95
CA ILE A 12 -32.66 -27.35 2.06
C ILE A 12 -31.53 -27.32 3.10
N PHE A 13 -30.87 -28.44 3.37
CA PHE A 13 -29.71 -28.48 4.27
C PHE A 13 -28.51 -27.75 3.67
N LEU A 14 -28.26 -27.89 2.36
CA LEU A 14 -27.20 -27.19 1.64
C LEU A 14 -27.43 -25.68 1.52
N ILE A 15 -28.70 -25.25 1.49
CA ILE A 15 -29.08 -23.83 1.49
C ILE A 15 -29.12 -23.26 2.93
N ALA A 16 -29.41 -24.08 3.94
CA ALA A 16 -29.42 -23.67 5.36
C ALA A 16 -28.02 -23.69 6.01
N SER A 17 -27.04 -24.38 5.41
CA SER A 17 -25.63 -24.35 5.82
C SER A 17 -24.81 -23.27 5.10
N LEU A 18 -25.45 -22.46 4.25
CA LEU A 18 -24.89 -21.22 3.73
C LEU A 18 -25.46 -20.07 4.58
N PRO A 19 -24.62 -19.12 5.06
CA PRO A 19 -25.12 -17.99 5.84
C PRO A 19 -26.22 -17.25 5.09
N SER A 20 -27.35 -17.07 5.77
CA SER A 20 -28.54 -16.41 5.26
C SER A 20 -28.27 -14.97 4.81
N ALA A 21 -28.77 -14.65 3.61
CA ALA A 21 -28.85 -13.30 3.07
C ALA A 21 -29.49 -12.29 4.05
N SER A 22 -28.77 -11.20 4.33
CA SER A 22 -29.32 -9.91 4.76
C SER A 22 -28.61 -8.80 3.98
N ALA A 23 -29.38 -7.83 3.55
CA ALA A 23 -29.03 -6.83 2.54
C ALA A 23 -27.95 -5.84 3.00
N PHE A 24 -26.98 -5.54 2.13
CA PHE A 24 -26.17 -4.32 2.19
C PHE A 24 -26.28 -3.57 0.86
N SER A 25 -26.64 -2.29 0.97
CA SER A 25 -26.51 -1.31 -0.10
C SER A 25 -25.11 -0.72 -0.06
N VAL A 26 -24.42 -0.71 -1.19
CA VAL A 26 -23.19 0.07 -1.38
C VAL A 26 -23.51 1.19 -2.37
N LEU A 27 -23.34 2.43 -1.91
CA LEU A 27 -23.26 3.67 -2.71
C LEU A 27 -24.42 3.95 -3.69
N GLY A 28 -25.52 4.50 -3.16
CA GLY A 28 -26.11 5.75 -3.67
C GLY A 28 -26.59 5.87 -5.14
N THR A 29 -26.70 4.80 -5.92
CA THR A 29 -27.36 4.86 -7.25
C THR A 29 -28.15 3.59 -7.52
N GLU A 30 -29.49 3.71 -7.58
CA GLU A 30 -30.36 2.70 -8.17
C GLU A 30 -30.09 2.62 -9.68
N VAL A 31 -29.27 1.66 -10.12
CA VAL A 31 -29.20 1.29 -11.55
C VAL A 31 -30.13 0.10 -11.78
N ASN A 32 -31.35 0.44 -12.19
CA ASN A 32 -32.38 -0.50 -12.60
C ASN A 32 -32.05 -1.01 -14.02
N ALA A 33 -31.17 -1.99 -14.15
CA ALA A 33 -30.88 -2.63 -15.44
C ALA A 33 -31.88 -3.76 -15.70
N GLY A 34 -33.01 -3.40 -16.29
CA GLY A 34 -33.98 -4.34 -16.84
C GLY A 34 -33.39 -5.15 -18.00
N TRP A 35 -33.85 -6.39 -18.11
CA TRP A 35 -33.59 -7.27 -19.24
C TRP A 35 -34.23 -6.73 -20.53
N ASP A 36 -33.50 -5.91 -21.29
CA ASP A 36 -33.67 -5.75 -22.74
C ASP A 36 -32.53 -4.87 -23.30
N ASP A 37 -31.59 -5.50 -24.00
CA ASP A 37 -30.96 -5.03 -25.26
C ASP A 37 -29.61 -5.73 -25.49
N VAL A 38 -29.75 -6.98 -25.93
CA VAL A 38 -28.76 -7.68 -26.73
C VAL A 38 -28.66 -6.98 -28.08
N GLY A 39 -27.50 -6.38 -28.36
CA GLY A 39 -27.02 -6.23 -29.73
C GLY A 39 -26.68 -4.82 -30.15
N ALA A 40 -25.40 -4.46 -30.02
CA ALA A 40 -24.60 -3.86 -31.08
C ALA A 40 -23.24 -3.46 -30.51
N LEU A 41 -22.18 -4.12 -30.95
CA LEU A 41 -21.03 -3.48 -31.60
C LEU A 41 -19.98 -4.55 -31.87
N GLY A 42 -20.01 -5.03 -33.11
CA GLY A 42 -18.89 -5.74 -33.71
C GLY A 42 -17.95 -4.77 -34.43
N ILE A 43 -16.71 -5.25 -34.53
CA ILE A 43 -15.69 -5.02 -35.55
C ILE A 43 -14.72 -3.83 -35.30
N GLY A 44 -13.50 -4.19 -34.88
CA GLY A 44 -12.28 -3.60 -35.42
C GLY A 44 -11.07 -3.50 -34.49
N GLY A 45 -10.22 -4.54 -34.44
CA GLY A 45 -8.81 -4.40 -34.01
C GLY A 45 -8.25 -5.43 -33.02
N LEU A 46 -8.25 -6.72 -33.37
CA LEU A 46 -7.51 -7.77 -32.66
C LEU A 46 -6.42 -8.34 -33.58
N ALA A 47 -5.32 -8.79 -32.95
CA ALA A 47 -4.25 -9.67 -33.44
C ALA A 47 -3.07 -9.03 -34.20
N VAL A 48 -1.78 -9.26 -33.89
CA VAL A 48 -1.07 -10.07 -32.86
C VAL A 48 0.34 -9.49 -32.69
N GLY A 49 0.81 -9.48 -31.44
CA GLY A 49 2.23 -9.51 -31.05
C GLY A 49 2.39 -10.26 -29.73
N ALA A 50 1.87 -11.49 -29.66
CA ALA A 50 1.96 -12.42 -28.54
C ALA A 50 3.20 -13.32 -28.66
N LEU A 51 3.77 -13.71 -27.52
CA LEU A 51 4.28 -15.04 -27.12
C LEU A 51 5.00 -14.84 -25.76
N ALA A 52 4.74 -15.55 -24.67
CA ALA A 52 3.88 -16.69 -24.39
C ALA A 52 3.84 -16.86 -22.87
N VAL A 53 2.70 -17.21 -22.26
CA VAL A 53 2.59 -18.38 -21.39
C VAL A 53 1.17 -18.93 -21.50
N THR A 54 1.12 -20.17 -21.97
CA THR A 54 -0.02 -21.08 -21.91
C THR A 54 -0.22 -21.58 -20.48
N ALA A 55 -1.28 -21.15 -19.80
CA ALA A 55 -1.97 -21.94 -18.77
C ALA A 55 -3.30 -21.24 -18.45
N GLY A 56 -4.40 -21.98 -18.54
CA GLY A 56 -5.74 -21.42 -18.39
C GLY A 56 -6.10 -21.12 -16.95
N ALA A 57 -6.67 -19.94 -16.71
CA ALA A 57 -7.53 -19.65 -15.58
C ALA A 57 -8.64 -18.67 -16.06
N PRO A 58 -9.93 -18.99 -15.85
CA PRO A 58 -11.01 -18.05 -16.12
C PRO A 58 -11.23 -17.09 -14.93
N VAL A 59 -11.32 -15.81 -15.28
CA VAL A 59 -11.81 -14.69 -14.47
C VAL A 59 -13.30 -14.89 -14.16
N LEU A 60 -13.72 -14.75 -12.88
CA LEU A 60 -14.95 -14.07 -12.42
C LEU A 60 -15.15 -14.14 -10.89
N VAL A 61 -14.92 -12.99 -10.24
CA VAL A 61 -15.76 -12.23 -9.28
C VAL A 61 -16.22 -12.83 -7.94
N ALA A 62 -15.92 -12.04 -6.91
CA ALA A 62 -16.41 -12.00 -5.54
C ALA A 62 -17.93 -12.13 -5.36
N ALA A 63 -18.33 -12.98 -4.41
CA ALA A 63 -19.33 -12.71 -3.36
C ALA A 63 -19.59 -14.00 -2.57
N GLY A 64 -19.19 -14.02 -1.30
CA GLY A 64 -19.72 -14.91 -0.27
C GLY A 64 -19.07 -16.29 -0.14
N VAL A 65 -17.93 -16.36 0.55
CA VAL A 65 -17.56 -17.46 1.47
C VAL A 65 -16.73 -16.85 2.60
N ALA A 66 -17.28 -16.91 3.81
CA ALA A 66 -16.54 -16.76 5.05
C ALA A 66 -15.63 -17.98 5.26
N CYS A 67 -14.41 -17.74 5.74
CA CYS A 67 -13.45 -18.72 6.25
C CYS A 67 -12.86 -19.72 5.24
N ILE A 68 -12.50 -19.30 4.02
CA ILE A 68 -11.52 -20.04 3.21
C ILE A 68 -10.46 -19.05 2.67
N GLY A 69 -9.35 -18.97 3.40
CA GLY A 69 -8.05 -18.50 2.93
C GLY A 69 -7.80 -17.00 3.09
N ALA A 70 -7.02 -16.61 4.09
CA ALA A 70 -6.40 -15.29 4.20
C ALA A 70 -5.68 -14.87 2.90
N ALA A 71 -5.12 -15.83 2.15
CA ALA A 71 -4.55 -15.61 0.82
C ALA A 71 -5.58 -15.23 -0.28
N GLY A 72 -6.85 -15.62 -0.14
CA GLY A 72 -7.90 -15.35 -1.13
C GLY A 72 -8.59 -13.99 -0.93
N VAL A 73 -8.73 -13.56 0.32
CA VAL A 73 -9.30 -12.26 0.69
C VAL A 73 -8.31 -11.13 0.41
N ASP A 74 -7.03 -11.33 0.76
CA ASP A 74 -5.95 -10.40 0.46
C ASP A 74 -5.70 -10.26 -1.05
N TYR A 75 -5.72 -11.37 -1.80
CA TYR A 75 -5.65 -11.35 -3.27
C TYR A 75 -6.84 -10.61 -3.91
N ALA A 76 -8.05 -10.80 -3.40
CA ALA A 76 -9.25 -10.11 -3.91
C ALA A 76 -9.25 -8.61 -3.57
N TYR A 77 -8.74 -8.23 -2.40
CA TYR A 77 -8.58 -6.84 -1.97
C TYR A 77 -7.49 -6.11 -2.78
N ARG A 78 -6.29 -6.69 -2.89
CA ARG A 78 -5.14 -6.13 -3.65
C ARG A 78 -5.44 -5.99 -5.15
N TRP A 79 -6.21 -6.93 -5.71
CA TRP A 79 -6.69 -6.88 -7.09
C TRP A 79 -7.79 -5.81 -7.32
N ALA A 80 -8.67 -5.58 -6.35
CA ALA A 80 -9.70 -4.53 -6.43
C ALA A 80 -9.14 -3.11 -6.30
N THR A 81 -7.99 -2.94 -5.63
CA THR A 81 -7.32 -1.65 -5.42
C THR A 81 -6.19 -1.35 -6.41
N GLY A 82 -5.90 -2.25 -7.36
CA GLY A 82 -4.88 -2.04 -8.39
C GLY A 82 -3.42 -2.12 -7.91
N LYS A 83 -3.12 -2.90 -6.86
CA LYS A 83 -1.75 -3.18 -6.43
C LYS A 83 -1.21 -4.40 -7.20
N ASP A 84 -0.05 -4.25 -7.85
CA ASP A 84 0.59 -5.34 -8.61
C ASP A 84 0.91 -6.55 -7.73
N VAL A 85 0.54 -7.73 -8.23
CA VAL A 85 0.70 -9.02 -7.58
C VAL A 85 2.09 -9.56 -7.92
N GLU A 86 3.02 -9.51 -6.96
CA GLU A 86 4.14 -10.46 -6.98
C GLU A 86 3.64 -11.81 -6.48
N GLU A 87 3.99 -12.89 -7.19
CA GLU A 87 3.61 -14.27 -6.87
C GLU A 87 4.12 -14.64 -5.46
N SER A 88 3.28 -14.50 -4.44
CA SER A 88 3.46 -15.22 -3.19
C SER A 88 3.35 -16.71 -3.53
N ALA A 89 4.48 -17.42 -3.48
CA ALA A 89 4.49 -18.87 -3.64
C ALA A 89 3.58 -19.46 -2.55
N ALA A 90 2.39 -19.89 -2.93
CA ALA A 90 1.54 -20.68 -2.05
C ALA A 90 2.36 -21.87 -1.58
N VAL A 91 2.69 -21.90 -0.28
CA VAL A 91 3.32 -23.03 0.35
C VAL A 91 2.31 -24.18 0.30
N THR A 92 2.35 -24.96 -0.78
CA THR A 92 1.70 -26.27 -0.83
C THR A 92 2.55 -27.23 0.00
N GLY A 93 2.63 -26.98 1.31
CA GLY A 93 3.24 -27.86 2.29
C GLY A 93 2.25 -28.97 2.62
N ALA A 94 2.71 -30.22 2.65
CA ALA A 94 1.96 -31.29 3.29
C ALA A 94 1.69 -30.90 4.75
N ALA A 95 0.52 -31.24 5.30
CA ALA A 95 0.20 -31.03 6.72
C ALA A 95 1.39 -31.48 7.59
N LYS A 96 1.89 -30.57 8.44
CA LYS A 96 3.00 -30.86 9.34
C LYS A 96 2.43 -31.65 10.51
N THR A 97 2.66 -32.96 10.54
CA THR A 97 2.14 -33.81 11.61
C THR A 97 2.93 -33.71 12.92
N ASN A 98 4.06 -32.98 12.92
CA ASN A 98 4.98 -32.90 14.07
C ASN A 98 5.61 -31.50 14.18
N VAL A 99 5.80 -31.05 15.41
CA VAL A 99 6.56 -29.83 15.76
C VAL A 99 8.00 -30.23 16.11
N THR A 100 9.01 -29.57 15.54
CA THR A 100 10.40 -29.86 15.90
C THR A 100 10.78 -29.25 17.26
N ASP A 101 11.74 -29.82 17.99
CA ASP A 101 12.13 -29.29 19.31
C ASP A 101 12.63 -27.84 19.23
N SER A 102 13.35 -27.50 18.15
CA SER A 102 13.80 -26.13 17.87
C SER A 102 12.64 -25.18 17.60
N GLU A 103 11.59 -25.65 16.94
CA GLU A 103 10.40 -24.87 16.64
C GLU A 103 9.54 -24.65 17.88
N TYR A 104 9.40 -25.68 18.71
CA TYR A 104 8.68 -25.61 19.98
C TYR A 104 9.28 -24.58 20.96
N ILE A 105 10.60 -24.44 20.96
CA ILE A 105 11.30 -23.47 21.82
C ILE A 105 11.41 -22.10 21.18
N ASN A 106 11.82 -22.02 19.91
CA ASN A 106 12.17 -20.73 19.28
C ASN A 106 11.01 -20.09 18.51
N ASN A 107 9.88 -20.79 18.35
CA ASN A 107 8.71 -20.31 17.61
C ASN A 107 9.06 -19.79 16.20
N SER A 108 10.00 -20.45 15.51
CA SER A 108 10.56 -19.94 14.25
C SER A 108 9.53 -19.74 13.14
N TYR A 109 8.53 -20.62 13.03
CA TYR A 109 7.46 -20.45 12.03
C TYR A 109 6.51 -19.30 12.37
N ILE A 110 6.18 -19.10 13.65
CA ILE A 110 5.37 -17.95 14.08
C ILE A 110 6.13 -16.65 13.76
N TYR A 111 7.44 -16.63 14.05
CA TYR A 111 8.28 -15.49 13.69
C TYR A 111 8.25 -15.25 12.17
N GLU A 112 8.46 -16.27 11.34
CA GLU A 112 8.45 -16.14 9.88
C GLU A 112 7.09 -15.69 9.33
N GLU A 113 6.00 -16.23 9.85
CA GLU A 113 4.63 -15.93 9.41
C GLU A 113 4.22 -14.49 9.77
N LEU A 114 4.58 -14.03 10.98
CA LEU A 114 4.19 -12.70 11.47
C LEU A 114 5.16 -11.59 11.06
N ALA A 115 6.48 -11.82 11.14
CA ALA A 115 7.47 -10.81 10.74
C ALA A 115 7.58 -10.65 9.22
N GLY A 116 7.11 -11.65 8.47
CA GLY A 116 7.39 -11.78 7.06
C GLY A 116 8.88 -12.01 6.77
N TYR A 117 9.22 -12.15 5.49
CA TYR A 117 10.57 -12.54 5.06
C TYR A 117 11.59 -11.39 5.02
N ARG A 118 11.23 -10.16 5.44
CA ARG A 118 12.07 -8.97 5.26
C ARG A 118 12.67 -8.54 6.59
N GLN A 119 13.83 -9.13 6.93
CA GLN A 119 14.73 -8.62 7.97
C GLN A 119 15.67 -7.54 7.41
N TYR A 120 16.04 -6.57 8.24
CA TYR A 120 16.83 -5.42 7.80
C TYR A 120 18.22 -5.85 7.36
N SER A 121 18.54 -5.49 6.13
CA SER A 121 19.90 -5.36 5.62
C SER A 121 19.95 -4.14 4.71
N GLU A 122 21.14 -3.56 4.49
CA GLU A 122 21.30 -2.46 3.53
C GLU A 122 20.83 -2.87 2.12
N GLU A 123 21.03 -4.13 1.75
CA GLU A 123 20.61 -4.68 0.47
C GLU A 123 19.09 -4.81 0.38
N SER A 124 18.44 -5.35 1.42
CA SER A 124 16.97 -5.45 1.49
C SER A 124 16.31 -4.07 1.48
N ALA A 125 16.87 -3.10 2.22
CA ALA A 125 16.37 -1.74 2.24
C ALA A 125 16.50 -1.06 0.87
N ALA A 126 17.64 -1.23 0.19
CA ALA A 126 17.84 -0.71 -1.16
C ALA A 126 16.88 -1.36 -2.18
N GLN A 127 16.60 -2.66 -2.05
CA GLN A 127 15.64 -3.37 -2.90
C GLN A 127 14.20 -2.85 -2.70
N ASP A 128 13.74 -2.74 -1.45
CA ASP A 128 12.41 -2.17 -1.13
C ASP A 128 12.25 -0.76 -1.70
N ILE A 129 13.26 0.09 -1.51
CA ILE A 129 13.25 1.46 -2.01
C ILE A 129 13.23 1.49 -3.55
N ALA A 130 13.98 0.61 -4.22
CA ALA A 130 13.97 0.51 -5.68
C ALA A 130 12.58 0.06 -6.19
N GLU A 131 11.95 -0.92 -5.54
CA GLU A 131 10.59 -1.37 -5.88
C GLU A 131 9.56 -0.22 -5.76
N ILE A 132 9.69 0.60 -4.71
CA ILE A 132 8.85 1.79 -4.52
C ILE A 132 9.15 2.84 -5.60
N LYS A 133 10.43 3.08 -5.92
CA LYS A 133 10.86 4.03 -6.96
C LYS A 133 10.28 3.64 -8.32
N ASP A 134 10.38 2.37 -8.70
CA ASP A 134 9.88 1.86 -9.99
C ASP A 134 8.36 2.03 -10.11
N LYS A 135 7.59 1.83 -9.03
CA LYS A 135 6.13 2.06 -9.01
C LYS A 135 5.78 3.55 -9.17
N LEU A 136 6.66 4.44 -8.72
CA LEU A 136 6.46 5.89 -8.71
C LEU A 136 7.21 6.62 -9.83
N GLU A 137 7.81 5.88 -10.77
CA GLU A 137 8.54 6.46 -11.90
C GLU A 137 7.59 7.25 -12.82
N SER A 138 8.05 8.43 -13.24
CA SER A 138 7.39 9.30 -14.20
C SER A 138 8.35 9.68 -15.33
N GLY A 139 7.84 9.66 -16.56
CA GLY A 139 8.52 10.18 -17.73
C GLY A 139 8.04 11.59 -18.10
N ILE A 140 8.68 12.22 -19.10
CA ILE A 140 8.26 13.52 -19.63
C ILE A 140 7.40 13.32 -20.88
N GLY A 141 6.16 13.81 -20.84
CA GLY A 141 5.19 13.82 -21.93
C GLY A 141 4.92 15.22 -22.50
N THR A 142 4.27 15.29 -23.65
CA THR A 142 3.80 16.55 -24.25
C THR A 142 2.43 16.93 -23.72
N TYR A 143 2.28 18.16 -23.25
CA TYR A 143 1.01 18.67 -22.76
C TYR A 143 0.23 19.37 -23.87
N LEU A 144 -1.06 19.05 -23.96
CA LEU A 144 -1.98 19.75 -24.85
C LEU A 144 -2.49 21.02 -24.18
N PHE A 145 -2.55 22.10 -24.95
CA PHE A 145 -3.02 23.38 -24.46
C PHE A 145 -3.87 24.11 -25.51
N LYS A 146 -4.76 24.97 -25.03
CA LYS A 146 -5.42 25.99 -25.85
C LYS A 146 -4.58 27.26 -25.86
N THR A 147 -4.53 27.89 -27.02
CA THR A 147 -3.87 29.17 -27.23
C THR A 147 -4.91 30.27 -27.35
N THR A 148 -4.68 31.39 -26.68
CA THR A 148 -5.41 32.65 -26.84
C THR A 148 -4.42 33.80 -26.99
N GLY A 149 -4.80 34.86 -27.71
CA GLY A 149 -3.89 35.98 -28.00
C GLY A 149 -3.22 35.88 -29.37
N THR A 150 -2.05 36.49 -29.52
CA THR A 150 -1.33 36.62 -30.80
C THR A 150 0.01 35.87 -30.77
N LEU A 151 0.06 34.74 -31.48
CA LEU A 151 1.22 33.81 -31.52
C LEU A 151 1.73 33.60 -32.97
N SER A 152 1.43 34.50 -33.91
CA SER A 152 1.53 34.24 -35.36
C SER A 152 2.91 33.84 -35.89
N ASP A 153 3.97 34.07 -35.12
CA ASP A 153 5.36 34.02 -35.59
C ASP A 153 6.28 33.20 -34.68
N VAL A 154 5.74 32.50 -33.68
CA VAL A 154 6.46 31.56 -32.81
C VAL A 154 5.67 30.27 -32.74
N SER A 155 6.36 29.12 -32.69
CA SER A 155 5.74 27.86 -32.30
C SER A 155 6.17 27.53 -30.88
N VAL A 156 5.23 27.14 -30.03
CA VAL A 156 5.52 26.74 -28.65
C VAL A 156 5.11 25.29 -28.47
N SER A 157 5.96 24.49 -27.84
CA SER A 157 5.56 23.20 -27.28
C SER A 157 5.80 23.17 -25.77
N MET A 158 4.93 22.47 -25.06
CA MET A 158 4.97 22.32 -23.62
C MET A 158 5.13 20.84 -23.28
N LYS A 159 6.05 20.53 -22.38
CA LYS A 159 6.23 19.20 -21.83
C LYS A 159 6.22 19.27 -20.30
N GLY A 160 5.76 18.20 -19.68
CA GLY A 160 5.75 18.02 -18.24
C GLY A 160 5.74 16.52 -17.91
N PRO A 161 5.72 16.14 -16.63
CA PRO A 161 5.65 14.74 -16.24
C PRO A 161 4.34 14.10 -16.72
N ASP A 162 4.40 12.83 -17.08
CA ASP A 162 3.21 12.02 -17.36
C ASP A 162 2.48 11.58 -16.08
N LYS A 163 3.13 11.66 -14.92
CA LYS A 163 2.55 11.35 -13.61
C LYS A 163 3.11 12.27 -12.52
N ILE A 164 2.22 12.85 -11.74
CA ILE A 164 2.53 13.68 -10.58
C ILE A 164 1.88 13.03 -9.37
N TYR A 165 2.67 12.36 -8.53
CA TYR A 165 2.17 11.70 -7.34
C TYR A 165 2.09 12.71 -6.18
N GLY A 166 0.87 13.01 -5.75
CA GLY A 166 0.61 13.86 -4.59
C GLY A 166 1.07 15.31 -4.75
N PHE A 167 1.48 15.93 -3.65
CA PHE A 167 1.80 17.37 -3.57
C PHE A 167 3.21 17.70 -4.06
N SER A 168 3.64 17.03 -5.12
CA SER A 168 5.02 17.05 -5.60
C SER A 168 5.37 18.29 -6.41
N ALA A 169 6.64 18.67 -6.34
CA ALA A 169 7.30 19.49 -7.34
C ALA A 169 7.54 18.67 -8.62
N PHE A 170 7.49 19.33 -9.77
CA PHE A 170 7.65 18.70 -11.08
C PHE A 170 8.23 19.66 -12.14
N PRO A 171 8.92 19.15 -13.17
CA PRO A 171 9.51 19.98 -14.20
C PRO A 171 8.49 20.30 -15.31
N VAL A 172 8.53 21.52 -15.83
CA VAL A 172 7.80 21.95 -17.02
C VAL A 172 8.79 22.54 -18.01
N GLN A 173 8.80 22.02 -19.23
CA GLN A 173 9.65 22.48 -20.31
C GLN A 173 8.80 23.22 -21.35
N LEU A 174 9.20 24.44 -21.67
CA LEU A 174 8.68 25.23 -22.78
C LEU A 174 9.74 25.34 -23.85
N LYS A 175 9.42 24.85 -25.04
CA LYS A 175 10.27 24.97 -26.21
C LYS A 175 9.67 25.99 -27.16
N PHE A 176 10.46 26.96 -27.54
CA PHE A 176 10.13 27.99 -28.51
C PHE A 176 10.90 27.72 -29.79
N ASP A 177 10.17 27.51 -30.87
CA ASP A 177 10.70 27.34 -32.21
C ASP A 177 10.35 28.59 -33.03
N GLU A 178 11.33 29.07 -33.78
CA GLU A 178 11.12 30.09 -34.81
C GLU A 178 10.11 29.59 -35.87
N ALA A 179 9.13 30.42 -36.22
CA ALA A 179 8.07 30.07 -37.18
C ALA A 179 7.68 31.27 -38.07
N LEU A 180 8.61 32.20 -38.29
CA LEU A 180 8.41 33.42 -39.05
C LEU A 180 8.12 33.11 -40.51
N THR A 181 7.39 34.02 -41.14
CA THR A 181 7.07 33.98 -42.57
C THR A 181 7.70 35.15 -43.35
N GLY A 182 8.74 35.76 -42.78
CA GLY A 182 9.45 36.93 -43.32
C GLY A 182 10.75 36.59 -44.07
N SER A 183 11.56 37.61 -44.37
CA SER A 183 12.92 37.41 -44.89
C SER A 183 13.91 37.03 -43.78
N GLU A 184 15.13 36.62 -44.13
CA GLU A 184 16.17 36.11 -43.20
C GLU A 184 16.51 37.09 -42.06
N SER A 185 16.36 38.41 -42.25
CA SER A 185 16.52 39.43 -41.19
C SER A 185 15.36 39.53 -40.19
N SER A 186 14.25 38.82 -40.42
CA SER A 186 13.11 38.79 -39.51
C SER A 186 13.47 38.05 -38.23
N TYR A 187 12.95 38.51 -37.10
CA TYR A 187 13.21 37.86 -35.83
C TYR A 187 12.04 38.04 -34.86
N VAL A 188 11.94 37.11 -33.91
CA VAL A 188 11.09 37.25 -32.74
C VAL A 188 11.94 37.61 -31.54
N LYS A 189 11.41 38.50 -30.70
CA LYS A 189 11.91 38.76 -29.36
C LYS A 189 10.89 38.32 -28.33
N ILE A 190 11.26 37.40 -27.44
CA ILE A 190 10.50 37.06 -26.24
C ILE A 190 11.08 37.89 -25.11
N GLU A 191 10.24 38.68 -24.43
CA GLU A 191 10.66 39.60 -23.37
C GLU A 191 10.30 39.07 -21.97
N SER A 192 9.19 38.34 -21.86
CA SER A 192 8.80 37.70 -20.61
C SER A 192 7.98 36.44 -20.83
N VAL A 193 8.19 35.45 -19.98
CA VAL A 193 7.39 34.23 -19.88
C VAL A 193 6.98 34.06 -18.44
N LYS A 194 5.68 34.05 -18.19
CA LYS A 194 5.08 33.87 -16.87
C LYS A 194 4.32 32.57 -16.82
N ILE A 195 4.58 31.74 -15.81
CA ILE A 195 3.94 30.45 -15.62
C ILE A 195 3.31 30.36 -14.22
N TYR A 196 2.13 29.75 -14.13
CA TYR A 196 1.45 29.50 -12.86
C TYR A 196 0.44 28.35 -13.01
N LEU A 197 0.00 27.77 -11.90
CA LEU A 197 -1.10 26.82 -11.89
C LEU A 197 -2.40 27.54 -11.52
N VAL A 198 -3.53 27.06 -12.03
CA VAL A 198 -4.87 27.46 -11.62
C VAL A 198 -5.62 26.22 -11.19
N ASP A 199 -6.03 26.15 -9.93
CA ASP A 199 -6.83 25.03 -9.44
C ASP A 199 -8.30 25.13 -9.90
N SER A 200 -9.07 24.08 -9.62
CA SER A 200 -10.50 24.00 -9.94
C SER A 200 -11.36 25.11 -9.31
N ASP A 201 -10.88 25.76 -8.24
CA ASP A 201 -11.55 26.90 -7.59
C ASP A 201 -11.12 28.26 -8.21
N GLY A 202 -10.19 28.25 -9.15
CA GLY A 202 -9.64 29.44 -9.81
C GLY A 202 -8.52 30.14 -9.03
N VAL A 203 -7.99 29.51 -7.98
CA VAL A 203 -6.86 30.04 -7.21
C VAL A 203 -5.56 29.83 -8.00
N LYS A 204 -4.74 30.87 -8.04
CA LYS A 204 -3.42 30.81 -8.66
C LYS A 204 -2.37 30.30 -7.67
N TRP A 205 -1.52 29.40 -8.14
CA TRP A 205 -0.44 28.80 -7.35
C TRP A 205 0.90 28.92 -8.09
N ASN A 206 2.00 29.02 -7.31
CA ASN A 206 3.39 28.97 -7.78
C ASN A 206 3.67 29.85 -9.02
N GLU A 207 3.31 31.13 -8.92
CA GLU A 207 3.50 32.09 -10.02
C GLU A 207 4.99 32.46 -10.17
N LYS A 208 5.57 32.08 -11.31
CA LYS A 208 6.96 32.35 -11.68
C LYS A 208 7.00 33.23 -12.94
N THR A 209 7.99 34.12 -13.01
CA THR A 209 8.17 35.02 -14.18
C THR A 209 9.63 35.04 -14.59
N TYR A 210 9.90 34.56 -15.79
CA TYR A 210 11.18 34.71 -16.45
C TYR A 210 11.15 35.98 -17.32
N SER A 211 12.21 36.79 -17.22
CA SER A 211 12.36 38.02 -18.02
C SER A 211 13.76 38.07 -18.60
N ASP A 212 13.86 37.98 -19.92
CA ASP A 212 15.11 38.09 -20.66
C ASP A 212 14.81 38.58 -22.10
N ASP A 213 15.83 38.93 -22.85
CA ASP A 213 15.74 39.44 -24.22
C ASP A 213 16.06 38.34 -25.26
N ILE A 214 15.32 37.22 -25.22
CA ILE A 214 15.56 36.08 -26.12
C ILE A 214 15.21 36.48 -27.55
N LYS A 215 16.19 36.43 -28.47
CA LYS A 215 16.01 36.72 -29.89
C LYS A 215 16.07 35.43 -30.71
N LEU A 216 14.93 35.03 -31.27
CA LEU A 216 14.81 33.88 -32.18
C LEU A 216 14.84 34.34 -33.64
N GLN A 217 15.65 33.69 -34.47
CA GLN A 217 15.86 34.01 -35.88
C GLN A 217 16.42 32.80 -36.63
N GLU A 218 16.07 32.66 -37.91
CA GLU A 218 16.63 31.63 -38.80
C GLU A 218 18.16 31.79 -38.95
N ASN A 219 18.89 30.68 -38.90
CA ASN A 219 20.33 30.69 -39.08
C ASN A 219 20.68 30.74 -40.58
N CYS A 220 21.36 31.80 -40.99
CA CYS A 220 21.79 31.99 -42.37
C CYS A 220 23.23 32.52 -42.46
N GLU A 221 23.74 32.73 -43.69
CA GLU A 221 25.11 33.23 -43.90
C GLU A 221 25.36 34.60 -43.22
N ASP A 222 24.34 35.45 -43.16
CA ASP A 222 24.42 36.77 -42.53
C ASP A 222 24.23 36.73 -41.00
N TYR A 223 23.62 35.66 -40.49
CA TYR A 223 23.36 35.44 -39.06
C TYR A 223 23.76 34.01 -38.61
N PRO A 224 25.04 33.64 -38.69
CA PRO A 224 25.49 32.26 -38.44
C PRO A 224 25.38 31.84 -36.96
N ASP A 225 25.24 32.80 -36.05
CA ASP A 225 25.08 32.58 -34.61
C ASP A 225 23.62 32.79 -34.13
N ALA A 226 22.65 32.81 -35.05
CA ALA A 226 21.24 32.96 -34.70
C ALA A 226 20.71 31.74 -33.92
N ILE A 227 19.77 32.01 -33.00
CA ILE A 227 19.11 31.00 -32.18
C ILE A 227 17.77 30.68 -32.86
N GLU A 228 17.63 29.49 -33.41
CA GLU A 228 16.37 29.04 -34.04
C GLU A 228 15.41 28.43 -33.00
N GLU A 229 15.98 27.88 -31.93
CA GLU A 229 15.27 27.14 -30.90
C GLU A 229 15.78 27.58 -29.52
N TYR A 230 14.84 27.77 -28.59
CA TYR A 230 15.17 28.05 -27.20
C TYR A 230 14.28 27.25 -26.25
N ILE A 231 14.90 26.68 -25.21
CA ILE A 231 14.21 25.86 -24.20
C ILE A 231 14.28 26.57 -22.85
N LEU A 232 13.12 26.80 -22.25
CA LEU A 232 12.95 27.23 -20.87
C LEU A 232 12.45 26.06 -20.04
N ASN A 233 13.09 25.80 -18.90
CA ASN A 233 12.61 24.84 -17.92
C ASN A 233 12.18 25.58 -16.65
N PHE A 234 11.08 25.15 -16.07
CA PHE A 234 10.53 25.66 -14.82
C PHE A 234 10.28 24.50 -13.86
N THR A 235 10.66 24.65 -12.59
CA THR A 235 10.15 23.77 -11.54
C THR A 235 8.83 24.32 -11.04
N MET A 236 7.76 23.55 -11.19
CA MET A 236 6.43 23.86 -10.68
C MET A 236 6.09 22.93 -9.52
N LYS A 237 4.98 23.17 -8.82
CA LYS A 237 4.49 22.28 -7.75
C LYS A 237 2.97 22.18 -7.81
N ALA A 238 2.43 21.00 -7.52
CA ALA A 238 1.00 20.81 -7.38
C ALA A 238 0.41 21.76 -6.30
N PRO A 239 -0.86 22.19 -6.43
CA PRO A 239 -1.52 23.02 -5.42
C PRO A 239 -1.52 22.34 -4.05
N ASP A 240 -0.96 23.02 -3.05
CA ASP A 240 -0.76 22.43 -1.71
C ASP A 240 -1.24 23.40 -0.61
N PRO A 241 -2.49 23.26 -0.16
CA PRO A 241 -3.01 24.01 0.99
C PRO A 241 -2.51 23.45 2.34
N TYR A 242 -1.86 22.29 2.36
CA TYR A 242 -1.48 21.54 3.56
C TYR A 242 -0.06 21.82 4.04
N ILE A 243 0.83 22.39 3.20
CA ILE A 243 2.22 22.64 3.57
C ILE A 243 2.40 23.41 4.89
N GLY A 244 1.53 24.40 5.16
CA GLY A 244 1.56 25.14 6.43
C GLY A 244 1.22 24.27 7.64
N LYS A 245 0.27 23.33 7.47
CA LYS A 245 -0.09 22.33 8.47
C LYS A 245 1.09 21.37 8.69
N ALA A 246 1.66 20.79 7.63
CA ALA A 246 2.82 19.90 7.73
C ALA A 246 4.01 20.58 8.44
N LYS A 247 4.39 21.80 8.05
CA LYS A 247 5.46 22.57 8.73
C LYS A 247 5.20 22.78 10.22
N SER A 248 3.94 23.00 10.60
CA SER A 248 3.57 23.15 12.02
C SER A 248 3.76 21.86 12.83
N GLN A 249 3.63 20.68 12.20
CA GLN A 249 3.78 19.39 12.87
C GLN A 249 5.25 19.01 13.10
N VAL A 250 6.18 19.54 12.31
CA VAL A 250 7.62 19.38 12.59
C VAL A 250 8.10 20.37 13.66
N THR A 251 7.55 21.59 13.69
CA THR A 251 8.08 22.69 14.53
C THR A 251 7.35 22.93 15.85
N ASN A 252 6.06 22.58 15.96
CA ASN A 252 5.24 22.82 17.16
C ASN A 252 4.86 21.51 17.86
N ALA A 253 3.97 21.58 18.86
CA ALA A 253 3.34 20.37 19.38
C ALA A 253 2.50 19.70 18.27
N PRO A 254 2.73 18.41 17.98
CA PRO A 254 2.00 17.72 16.94
C PRO A 254 0.55 17.46 17.39
N ASP A 255 -0.33 17.47 16.41
CA ASP A 255 -1.77 17.30 16.51
C ASP A 255 -2.17 16.12 15.64
N ARG A 256 -2.79 15.11 16.27
CA ARG A 256 -3.20 13.88 15.61
C ARG A 256 -4.20 14.13 14.49
N GLU A 257 -5.15 15.05 14.67
CA GLU A 257 -6.15 15.34 13.63
C GLU A 257 -5.48 15.88 12.37
N ILE A 258 -4.48 16.74 12.54
CA ILE A 258 -3.70 17.29 11.42
C ILE A 258 -2.87 16.19 10.75
N LEU A 259 -2.23 15.30 11.50
CA LEU A 259 -1.44 14.21 10.92
C LEU A 259 -2.31 13.23 10.12
N GLN A 260 -3.50 12.90 10.63
CA GLN A 260 -4.49 12.08 9.94
C GLN A 260 -5.06 12.79 8.70
N GLU A 261 -5.28 14.10 8.77
CA GLU A 261 -5.64 14.90 7.60
C GLU A 261 -4.55 14.86 6.52
N LEU A 262 -3.27 14.95 6.90
CA LEU A 262 -2.14 14.86 5.97
C LEU A 262 -2.06 13.48 5.30
N LEU A 263 -2.28 12.39 6.02
CA LEU A 263 -2.28 11.03 5.44
C LEU A 263 -3.38 10.83 4.40
N ASN A 264 -4.52 11.51 4.56
CA ASN A 264 -5.68 11.40 3.68
C ASN A 264 -5.82 12.59 2.71
N ALA A 265 -4.79 13.44 2.60
CA ALA A 265 -4.85 14.64 1.78
C ALA A 265 -4.84 14.32 0.28
N GLU A 266 -5.71 15.02 -0.47
CA GLU A 266 -5.83 14.89 -1.92
C GLU A 266 -5.48 16.19 -2.64
N VAL A 267 -4.85 16.04 -3.80
CA VAL A 267 -4.47 17.15 -4.68
C VAL A 267 -5.69 17.61 -5.47
N LYS A 268 -5.94 18.92 -5.50
CA LYS A 268 -6.99 19.47 -6.36
C LYS A 268 -6.58 19.41 -7.83
N GLN A 269 -7.54 19.17 -8.71
CA GLN A 269 -7.36 19.34 -10.15
C GLN A 269 -6.85 20.75 -10.47
N PHE A 270 -5.92 20.85 -11.41
CA PHE A 270 -5.35 22.12 -11.85
C PHE A 270 -5.01 22.11 -13.34
N GLU A 271 -4.83 23.31 -13.89
CA GLU A 271 -4.23 23.54 -15.20
C GLU A 271 -2.99 24.43 -15.07
N LEU A 272 -2.00 24.18 -15.93
CA LEU A 272 -0.88 25.08 -16.15
C LEU A 272 -1.27 26.19 -17.10
N VAL A 273 -0.86 27.40 -16.75
CA VAL A 273 -1.10 28.60 -17.54
C VAL A 273 0.23 29.28 -17.80
N VAL A 274 0.48 29.59 -19.06
CA VAL A 274 1.67 30.32 -19.51
C VAL A 274 1.25 31.58 -20.24
N GLU A 275 1.79 32.72 -19.85
CA GLU A 275 1.62 34.03 -20.48
C GLU A 275 2.97 34.44 -21.09
N ILE A 276 2.98 34.76 -22.39
CA ILE A 276 4.19 35.06 -23.17
C ILE A 276 4.03 36.45 -23.77
N ASP A 277 4.98 37.34 -23.45
CA ASP A 277 5.03 38.71 -23.92
C ASP A 277 6.28 38.96 -24.76
N GLY A 278 6.13 39.69 -25.86
CA GLY A 278 7.23 40.07 -26.74
C GLY A 278 6.80 40.73 -28.05
N TYR A 279 7.62 40.63 -29.09
CA TYR A 279 7.27 41.11 -30.42
C TYR A 279 8.03 40.41 -31.55
N ALA A 280 7.42 40.31 -32.73
CA ALA A 280 8.10 39.94 -33.97
C ALA A 280 8.42 41.20 -34.78
N LYS A 281 9.65 41.30 -35.32
CA LYS A 281 10.00 42.28 -36.37
C LYS A 281 10.12 41.56 -37.70
N LEU A 282 9.29 41.97 -38.64
CA LEU A 282 9.22 41.39 -39.96
C LEU A 282 9.89 42.30 -40.98
N TYR A 283 10.75 41.69 -41.78
CA TYR A 283 11.37 42.29 -42.96
C TYR A 283 10.79 41.59 -44.19
N LYS A 284 10.62 42.37 -45.25
CA LYS A 284 10.19 41.88 -46.56
C LYS A 284 11.39 41.88 -47.50
N GLU A 285 11.49 40.83 -48.29
CA GLU A 285 12.42 40.77 -49.40
C GLU A 285 11.78 41.45 -50.63
N GLU A 286 12.48 42.44 -51.19
CA GLU A 286 12.10 43.09 -52.44
C GLU A 286 13.20 42.87 -53.48
N SER A 287 12.78 42.61 -54.73
CA SER A 287 13.71 42.51 -55.85
C SER A 287 13.37 43.51 -56.94
N GLY A 288 14.40 44.14 -57.51
CA GLY A 288 14.21 45.10 -58.60
C GLY A 288 15.53 45.62 -59.18
N TRP A 289 15.42 46.43 -60.23
CA TRP A 289 16.58 47.07 -60.84
C TRP A 289 17.06 48.24 -59.97
N ARG A 290 18.29 48.18 -59.47
CA ARG A 290 18.96 49.26 -58.73
C ARG A 290 20.31 49.59 -59.36
N TYR A 291 20.69 50.86 -59.29
CA TYR A 291 22.00 51.31 -59.73
C TYR A 291 23.05 50.90 -58.71
N ASN A 292 23.95 49.99 -59.09
CA ASN A 292 25.03 49.53 -58.23
C ASN A 292 26.25 50.44 -58.41
N GLU A 293 26.68 51.13 -57.35
CA GLU A 293 27.79 52.10 -57.41
C GLU A 293 29.15 51.43 -57.65
N ASP A 294 29.34 50.17 -57.24
CA ASP A 294 30.60 49.43 -57.42
C ASP A 294 30.82 48.98 -58.87
N TYR A 295 29.72 48.73 -59.61
CA TYR A 295 29.76 48.30 -61.01
C TYR A 295 29.39 49.42 -62.01
N GLY A 296 28.73 50.49 -61.56
CA GLY A 296 28.33 51.64 -62.37
C GLY A 296 27.17 51.37 -63.35
N LEU A 297 26.32 50.39 -63.08
CA LEU A 297 25.25 49.89 -63.96
C LEU A 297 23.97 49.61 -63.15
N GLU A 298 22.80 49.62 -63.80
CA GLU A 298 21.58 49.06 -63.20
C GLU A 298 21.67 47.53 -63.21
N MET A 299 21.52 46.93 -62.03
CA MET A 299 21.54 45.49 -61.81
C MET A 299 20.26 45.05 -61.10
N TRP A 300 19.81 43.83 -61.38
CA TRP A 300 18.74 43.21 -60.62
C TRP A 300 19.29 42.80 -59.26
N GLU A 301 18.79 43.41 -58.20
CA GLU A 301 19.23 43.19 -56.83
C GLU A 301 18.03 42.85 -55.96
N THR A 302 18.29 42.02 -54.96
CA THR A 302 17.38 41.73 -53.86
C THR A 302 17.87 42.50 -52.63
N TRP A 303 16.95 43.14 -51.91
CA TRP A 303 17.24 43.80 -50.64
C TRP A 303 16.11 43.54 -49.64
N GLU A 304 16.42 43.65 -48.37
CA GLU A 304 15.43 43.59 -47.30
C GLU A 304 15.03 44.99 -46.84
N GLU A 305 13.74 45.19 -46.58
CA GLU A 305 13.21 46.40 -45.98
C GLU A 305 12.31 46.04 -44.78
N TYR A 306 12.38 46.83 -43.71
CA TYR A 306 11.48 46.69 -42.58
C TYR A 306 10.02 46.84 -43.03
N ASP A 307 9.19 45.87 -42.70
CA ASP A 307 7.74 45.92 -42.98
C ASP A 307 6.99 46.44 -41.75
N LYS A 308 7.02 45.69 -40.64
CA LYS A 308 6.20 45.97 -39.46
C LYS A 308 6.69 45.24 -38.22
N THR A 309 6.09 45.61 -37.08
CA THR A 309 6.24 44.92 -35.80
C THR A 309 4.89 44.38 -35.34
N ILE A 310 4.86 43.13 -34.90
CA ILE A 310 3.67 42.46 -34.36
C ILE A 310 3.93 42.19 -32.88
N THR A 311 3.03 42.64 -32.01
CA THR A 311 3.12 42.34 -30.58
C THR A 311 2.72 40.89 -30.32
N ILE A 312 3.50 40.22 -29.51
CA ILE A 312 3.19 38.90 -28.96
C ILE A 312 2.64 39.13 -27.56
N ASP A 313 1.38 38.77 -27.38
CA ASP A 313 0.66 38.71 -26.09
C ASP A 313 -0.17 37.45 -26.19
N THR A 314 0.35 36.38 -25.60
CA THR A 314 -0.17 35.03 -25.75
C THR A 314 -0.40 34.41 -24.40
N LYS A 315 -1.55 33.75 -24.26
CA LYS A 315 -1.85 32.90 -23.14
C LYS A 315 -2.12 31.46 -23.57
N LEU A 316 -1.30 30.55 -23.08
CA LEU A 316 -1.45 29.10 -23.18
C LEU A 316 -2.10 28.59 -21.89
N THR A 317 -3.03 27.65 -22.02
CA THR A 317 -3.63 26.97 -20.87
C THR A 317 -3.77 25.50 -21.21
N THR A 318 -3.22 24.63 -20.39
CA THR A 318 -3.36 23.19 -20.58
C THR A 318 -4.84 22.78 -20.56
N LEU A 319 -5.15 21.65 -21.20
CA LEU A 319 -6.52 21.15 -21.32
C LEU A 319 -6.85 20.08 -20.29
N GLU A 320 -5.86 19.26 -19.91
CA GLU A 320 -6.00 18.07 -19.08
C GLU A 320 -4.73 17.84 -18.24
N ALA A 321 -4.06 18.89 -17.75
CA ALA A 321 -2.88 18.69 -16.90
C ALA A 321 -3.24 17.95 -15.60
N TRP A 322 -4.49 18.06 -15.14
CA TRP A 322 -5.00 17.34 -14.00
C TRP A 322 -5.09 15.82 -14.21
N ASP A 323 -5.13 15.32 -15.45
CA ASP A 323 -5.17 13.88 -15.75
C ASP A 323 -3.81 13.22 -15.45
N MET A 324 -2.76 14.02 -15.33
CA MET A 324 -1.43 13.57 -14.90
C MET A 324 -1.33 13.48 -13.37
N ILE A 325 -2.35 13.89 -12.61
CA ILE A 325 -2.33 13.81 -11.13
C ILE A 325 -2.64 12.38 -10.71
N HIS A 326 -1.72 11.79 -9.96
CA HIS A 326 -1.90 10.50 -9.31
C HIS A 326 -1.93 10.66 -7.79
N ASN A 327 -2.56 9.70 -7.13
CA ASN A 327 -2.64 9.70 -5.67
C ASN A 327 -1.24 9.69 -5.06
N GLY A 328 -0.94 10.67 -4.22
CA GLY A 328 0.31 10.72 -3.46
C GLY A 328 0.37 9.63 -2.39
N ALA A 329 -0.79 9.14 -1.95
CA ALA A 329 -0.86 8.11 -0.95
C ALA A 329 -0.45 6.75 -1.51
N TYR A 330 0.54 6.12 -0.90
CA TYR A 330 0.93 4.75 -1.20
C TYR A 330 1.01 3.91 0.07
N TYR A 331 0.87 2.60 -0.13
CA TYR A 331 1.03 1.61 0.92
C TYR A 331 2.16 0.68 0.52
N VAL A 332 3.06 0.43 1.45
CA VAL A 332 4.10 -0.58 1.31
C VAL A 332 3.77 -1.74 2.25
N ASP A 333 3.83 -2.96 1.73
CA ASP A 333 3.51 -4.17 2.47
C ASP A 333 4.62 -4.56 3.45
N GLY A 334 4.31 -5.31 4.51
CA GLY A 334 5.29 -5.72 5.52
C GLY A 334 4.64 -6.37 6.73
N ALA A 335 5.36 -6.45 7.85
CA ALA A 335 4.78 -6.88 9.12
C ALA A 335 3.73 -5.87 9.62
N ASP A 336 2.74 -6.37 10.34
CA ASP A 336 1.66 -5.58 10.93
C ASP A 336 1.65 -5.73 12.46
N GLY A 337 1.16 -4.71 13.15
CA GLY A 337 0.94 -4.74 14.59
C GLY A 337 2.24 -4.80 15.39
N SER A 338 2.40 -5.86 16.17
CA SER A 338 3.62 -6.23 16.90
C SER A 338 3.71 -7.74 16.88
N LEU A 339 4.92 -8.28 16.94
CA LEU A 339 5.11 -9.70 17.26
C LEU A 339 4.82 -9.99 18.75
N PRO A 340 4.60 -11.27 19.10
CA PRO A 340 4.41 -11.71 20.48
C PRO A 340 5.58 -11.27 21.39
N THR A 341 5.29 -10.95 22.66
CA THR A 341 6.32 -10.53 23.64
C THR A 341 7.40 -11.57 23.92
N THR A 342 7.23 -12.83 23.52
CA THR A 342 8.31 -13.84 23.51
C THR A 342 9.51 -13.40 22.67
N PHE A 343 9.28 -12.62 21.61
CA PHE A 343 10.32 -12.12 20.71
C PHE A 343 10.91 -10.78 21.16
N VAL A 344 10.68 -10.32 22.40
CA VAL A 344 11.16 -9.01 22.89
C VAL A 344 12.68 -8.87 22.84
N ASN A 345 13.41 -9.99 22.87
CA ASN A 345 14.87 -10.02 22.77
C ASN A 345 15.38 -10.03 21.31
N GLU A 346 14.49 -10.07 20.32
CA GLU A 346 14.87 -9.99 18.90
C GLU A 346 15.30 -8.57 18.55
N VAL A 347 16.59 -8.43 18.21
CA VAL A 347 17.23 -7.12 18.00
C VAL A 347 17.23 -6.68 16.54
N THR A 348 16.97 -7.59 15.60
CA THR A 348 17.02 -7.31 14.16
C THR A 348 15.73 -6.63 13.72
N PRO A 349 15.78 -5.40 13.19
CA PRO A 349 14.57 -4.73 12.70
C PRO A 349 13.96 -5.48 11.50
N ILE A 350 12.64 -5.44 11.39
CA ILE A 350 11.87 -6.02 10.29
C ILE A 350 11.11 -4.90 9.56
N ALA A 351 10.77 -5.14 8.30
CA ALA A 351 10.05 -4.16 7.49
C ALA A 351 8.58 -4.13 7.90
N TYR A 352 8.07 -2.96 8.30
CA TYR A 352 6.67 -2.81 8.68
C TYR A 352 5.85 -2.30 7.52
N SER A 353 4.63 -2.79 7.38
CA SER A 353 3.67 -2.17 6.50
C SER A 353 3.46 -0.70 6.89
N SER A 354 3.23 0.17 5.91
CA SER A 354 3.14 1.60 6.18
C SER A 354 2.31 2.34 5.14
N TYR A 355 1.53 3.31 5.61
CA TYR A 355 0.92 4.32 4.78
C TYR A 355 1.85 5.52 4.66
N ALA A 356 2.00 6.05 3.45
CA ALA A 356 2.72 7.28 3.21
C ALA A 356 1.94 8.21 2.29
N ASN A 357 2.06 9.52 2.46
CA ASN A 357 1.45 10.53 1.60
C ASN A 357 2.30 11.81 1.57
N GLY A 358 2.03 12.70 0.62
CA GLY A 358 2.73 13.97 0.44
C GLY A 358 3.28 14.11 -0.98
N ALA A 359 4.51 14.59 -1.10
CA ALA A 359 5.23 14.81 -2.35
C ALA A 359 6.01 13.55 -2.77
N THR A 360 5.28 12.48 -3.08
CA THR A 360 5.85 11.14 -3.25
C THR A 360 6.55 10.90 -4.59
N SER A 361 6.42 11.83 -5.55
CA SER A 361 7.34 11.92 -6.69
C SER A 361 8.71 12.50 -6.31
N ASN A 362 8.84 13.22 -5.19
CA ASN A 362 10.10 13.83 -4.78
C ASN A 362 10.75 13.10 -3.60
N VAL A 363 9.98 12.56 -2.66
CA VAL A 363 10.51 11.90 -1.46
C VAL A 363 9.73 10.60 -1.21
N ILE A 364 10.46 9.50 -1.18
CA ILE A 364 9.94 8.18 -0.80
C ILE A 364 10.59 7.70 0.48
N GLY A 365 9.90 6.82 1.21
CA GLY A 365 10.47 6.26 2.43
C GLY A 365 9.89 4.91 2.80
N ARG A 366 10.65 4.22 3.64
CA ARG A 366 10.37 2.89 4.15
C ARG A 366 10.71 2.81 5.63
N VAL A 367 9.89 2.10 6.41
CA VAL A 367 10.08 1.93 7.84
C VAL A 367 10.50 0.50 8.16
N TRP A 368 11.58 0.40 8.92
CA TRP A 368 11.99 -0.83 9.59
C TRP A 368 11.99 -0.59 11.09
N ALA A 369 11.50 -1.54 11.88
CA ALA A 369 11.46 -1.38 13.33
C ALA A 369 11.70 -2.69 14.07
N SER A 370 11.99 -2.60 15.37
CA SER A 370 12.03 -3.77 16.25
C SER A 370 10.77 -4.62 16.08
N PRO A 371 10.85 -5.96 16.06
CA PRO A 371 9.69 -6.81 15.84
C PRO A 371 8.61 -6.69 16.93
N VAL A 372 9.00 -6.36 18.16
CA VAL A 372 8.08 -6.26 19.30
C VAL A 372 7.93 -4.82 19.76
N HIS A 373 6.69 -4.38 19.88
CA HIS A 373 6.28 -3.08 20.39
C HIS A 373 5.36 -3.29 21.59
N CYS A 374 5.88 -3.16 22.81
CA CYS A 374 5.06 -3.34 24.01
C CYS A 374 5.13 -2.14 24.97
N TYR A 375 4.11 -1.98 25.81
CA TYR A 375 4.08 -0.87 26.77
C TYR A 375 5.28 -0.88 27.71
N ASN A 376 5.73 0.32 28.09
CA ASN A 376 6.90 0.57 28.93
C ASN A 376 8.22 0.01 28.38
N SER A 377 8.30 -0.18 27.07
CA SER A 377 9.52 -0.58 26.36
C SER A 377 10.00 0.51 25.40
N SER A 378 11.12 0.24 24.72
CA SER A 378 11.62 1.06 23.61
C SER A 378 11.81 0.19 22.39
N ALA A 379 11.37 0.68 21.24
CA ALA A 379 11.61 0.05 19.95
C ALA A 379 12.70 0.82 19.19
N GLN A 380 13.55 0.10 18.48
CA GLN A 380 14.41 0.69 17.47
C GLN A 380 13.61 0.94 16.20
N TYR A 381 13.82 2.08 15.58
CA TYR A 381 13.29 2.42 14.27
C TYR A 381 14.41 2.80 13.34
N LYS A 382 14.29 2.39 12.08
CA LYS A 382 15.10 2.84 10.96
C LYS A 382 14.16 3.36 9.89
N PHE A 383 14.17 4.67 9.70
CA PHE A 383 13.47 5.32 8.60
C PHE A 383 14.48 5.53 7.49
N ILE A 384 14.22 4.88 6.35
CA ILE A 384 15.05 4.99 5.15
C ILE A 384 14.31 5.85 4.16
N LEU A 385 14.95 6.91 3.67
CA LEU A 385 14.36 7.87 2.75
C LEU A 385 15.29 8.15 1.57
N VAL A 386 14.68 8.40 0.43
CA VAL A 386 15.37 8.78 -0.79
C VAL A 386 14.65 9.96 -1.42
N GLY A 387 15.40 11.04 -1.64
CA GLY A 387 15.00 12.09 -2.55
C GLY A 387 15.10 11.61 -3.99
N GLN A 388 14.17 12.01 -4.85
CA GLN A 388 14.12 11.66 -6.26
C GLN A 388 14.36 12.89 -7.14
N PRO A 389 15.57 13.46 -7.14
CA PRO A 389 15.90 14.58 -8.03
C PRO A 389 15.79 14.17 -9.51
N ASP A 390 15.98 12.89 -9.85
CA ASP A 390 15.83 12.37 -11.21
C ASP A 390 14.44 12.64 -11.80
N ASN A 391 13.38 12.65 -10.99
CA ASN A 391 12.01 12.96 -11.44
C ASN A 391 11.81 14.44 -11.79
N LEU A 392 12.80 15.27 -11.50
CA LEU A 392 12.83 16.69 -11.83
C LEU A 392 13.72 16.98 -13.05
N GLU A 393 14.37 15.97 -13.63
CA GLU A 393 15.07 16.12 -14.90
C GLU A 393 14.15 16.74 -15.97
N PRO A 394 14.67 17.64 -16.83
CA PRO A 394 16.07 18.05 -16.95
C PRO A 394 16.47 19.21 -16.03
N VAL A 395 15.68 19.55 -15.01
CA VAL A 395 16.03 20.59 -14.03
C VAL A 395 16.88 19.95 -12.94
N GLU A 396 18.14 20.39 -12.82
CA GLU A 396 18.97 20.03 -11.68
C GLU A 396 18.41 20.71 -10.42
N VAL A 397 18.18 19.94 -9.37
CA VAL A 397 17.69 20.46 -8.09
C VAL A 397 18.48 19.92 -6.91
N THR A 398 18.41 20.63 -5.79
CA THR A 398 18.80 20.12 -4.47
C THR A 398 17.56 19.99 -3.59
N ILE A 399 17.59 19.03 -2.66
CA ILE A 399 16.51 18.78 -1.71
C ILE A 399 17.13 18.84 -0.30
N GLU A 400 16.88 19.94 0.42
CA GLU A 400 17.30 20.13 1.81
C GLU A 400 16.13 19.93 2.78
N ASP A 401 16.35 19.25 3.92
CA ASP A 401 15.24 18.82 4.78
C ASP A 401 15.36 19.12 6.28
N ASP A 402 14.20 19.05 6.93
CA ASP A 402 14.02 18.84 8.37
C ASP A 402 13.03 17.67 8.56
N TYR A 403 13.34 16.73 9.45
CA TYR A 403 12.47 15.61 9.80
C TYR A 403 12.14 15.55 11.29
N ARG A 404 11.03 14.86 11.58
CA ARG A 404 10.64 14.49 12.94
C ARG A 404 10.02 13.10 12.95
N ALA A 405 10.71 12.17 13.64
CA ALA A 405 10.12 10.92 14.06
C ALA A 405 9.40 11.14 15.39
N MET A 406 8.15 10.70 15.53
CA MET A 406 7.38 10.91 16.75
C MET A 406 6.49 9.73 17.09
N VAL A 407 6.31 9.51 18.39
CA VAL A 407 5.30 8.62 18.95
C VAL A 407 4.34 9.46 19.76
N LEU A 408 3.06 9.38 19.41
CA LEU A 408 1.97 9.97 20.15
C LEU A 408 1.39 8.92 21.09
N LYS A 409 1.20 9.28 22.37
CA LYS A 409 0.35 8.51 23.27
C LYS A 409 -1.07 9.06 23.22
N LEU A 410 -2.03 8.16 23.13
CA LEU A 410 -3.45 8.47 23.02
C LEU A 410 -4.15 8.17 24.34
N ARG A 411 -5.13 9.00 24.65
CA ARG A 411 -6.09 8.80 25.74
C ARG A 411 -7.36 8.15 25.21
N ASP A 412 -8.28 7.84 26.12
CA ASP A 412 -9.62 7.33 25.85
C ASP A 412 -10.46 8.26 24.94
N ASP A 413 -10.28 9.57 25.09
CA ASP A 413 -10.88 10.60 24.23
C ASP A 413 -10.10 10.88 22.93
N LEU A 414 -9.11 10.03 22.61
CA LEU A 414 -8.18 10.16 21.47
C LEU A 414 -7.31 11.41 21.47
N VAL A 415 -7.28 12.18 22.57
CA VAL A 415 -6.38 13.32 22.70
C VAL A 415 -4.94 12.82 22.74
N ALA A 416 -4.17 13.24 21.73
CA ALA A 416 -2.79 12.85 21.55
C ALA A 416 -1.83 13.76 22.32
N THR A 417 -0.77 13.18 22.89
CA THR A 417 0.38 13.92 23.42
C THR A 417 1.67 13.21 22.99
N ILE A 418 2.77 13.95 22.87
CA ILE A 418 4.07 13.34 22.53
C ILE A 418 4.51 12.40 23.67
N ALA A 419 4.78 11.15 23.34
CA ALA A 419 5.46 10.20 24.21
C ALA A 419 6.98 10.24 24.00
N SER A 420 7.40 10.19 22.74
CA SER A 420 8.81 10.17 22.34
C SER A 420 8.97 10.87 21.00
N GLU A 421 10.11 11.50 20.78
CA GLU A 421 10.41 12.14 19.50
C GLU A 421 11.91 12.24 19.22
N THR A 422 12.23 12.28 17.93
CA THR A 422 13.58 12.50 17.42
C THR A 422 13.49 13.46 16.22
N PRO A 423 13.73 14.76 16.43
CA PRO A 423 13.92 15.71 15.33
C PRO A 423 15.33 15.58 14.74
N GLY A 424 15.51 15.96 13.47
CA GLY A 424 16.80 16.03 12.82
C GLY A 424 16.72 16.55 11.38
N ASN A 425 17.81 16.43 10.64
CA ASN A 425 17.90 16.71 9.21
C ASN A 425 18.92 15.78 8.54
N PHE A 426 18.69 15.45 7.29
CA PHE A 426 19.63 14.78 6.39
C PHE A 426 20.50 15.78 5.63
N HIS A 427 20.10 17.06 5.58
CA HIS A 427 20.65 18.06 4.68
C HIS A 427 20.38 17.63 3.24
N ASP A 428 21.37 17.12 2.51
CA ASP A 428 21.20 16.73 1.11
C ASP A 428 20.52 15.34 0.97
N MET A 429 19.30 15.33 0.42
CA MET A 429 18.52 14.12 0.18
C MET A 429 18.79 13.43 -1.17
N SER A 430 19.76 13.90 -1.97
CA SER A 430 20.10 13.30 -3.27
C SER A 430 20.73 11.90 -3.18
N VAL A 431 21.21 11.51 -2.00
CA VAL A 431 21.73 10.18 -1.70
C VAL A 431 20.78 9.38 -0.83
N HIS A 432 20.97 8.06 -0.79
CA HIS A 432 20.21 7.19 0.11
C HIS A 432 20.47 7.58 1.57
N ASN A 433 19.44 8.09 2.25
CA ASN A 433 19.52 8.62 3.60
C ASN A 433 18.73 7.74 4.57
N GLY A 434 19.24 7.60 5.79
CA GLY A 434 18.58 6.79 6.81
C GLY A 434 18.85 7.32 8.20
N VAL A 435 17.81 7.37 9.03
CA VAL A 435 17.92 7.66 10.46
C VAL A 435 17.59 6.41 11.25
N THR A 436 18.51 6.00 12.12
CA THR A 436 18.25 5.01 13.17
C THR A 436 18.01 5.74 14.48
N THR A 437 16.87 5.48 15.12
CA THR A 437 16.50 6.08 16.40
C THR A 437 15.82 5.08 17.31
N SER A 438 15.66 5.43 18.58
CA SER A 438 14.88 4.64 19.54
C SER A 438 13.74 5.48 20.06
N LEU A 439 12.53 4.94 19.94
CA LEU A 439 11.30 5.58 20.38
C LEU A 439 10.69 4.73 21.50
N ASN A 440 10.12 5.38 22.52
CA ASN A 440 9.63 4.71 23.72
C ASN A 440 8.11 4.79 23.88
N TYR A 441 7.54 3.77 24.53
CA TYR A 441 6.11 3.62 24.80
C TYR A 441 5.81 3.71 26.29
N LEU A 442 6.27 4.78 26.95
CA LEU A 442 6.04 4.95 28.39
C LEU A 442 4.55 5.20 28.68
N LYS A 443 3.90 4.21 29.30
CA LYS A 443 2.47 4.24 29.65
C LYS A 443 2.24 5.16 30.86
N THR A 444 1.13 5.89 30.84
CA THR A 444 0.57 6.56 32.02
C THR A 444 -0.82 6.02 32.31
N ASP A 445 -1.38 6.30 33.49
CA ASP A 445 -2.71 5.80 33.89
C ASP A 445 -3.85 6.16 32.93
N SER A 446 -3.64 7.12 32.03
CA SER A 446 -4.60 7.57 31.02
C SER A 446 -4.20 7.20 29.59
N THR A 447 -3.25 6.28 29.40
CA THR A 447 -2.73 5.92 28.08
C THR A 447 -3.38 4.63 27.59
N GLU A 448 -4.10 4.74 26.47
CA GLU A 448 -4.88 3.65 25.86
C GLU A 448 -4.21 3.09 24.59
N ALA A 449 -3.45 3.90 23.86
CA ALA A 449 -2.77 3.48 22.64
C ALA A 449 -1.59 4.39 22.31
N PHE A 450 -0.82 3.98 21.30
CA PHE A 450 0.24 4.79 20.72
C PHE A 450 0.11 4.80 19.19
N GLU A 451 0.52 5.89 18.56
CA GLU A 451 0.67 5.98 17.11
C GLU A 451 2.05 6.55 16.78
N THR A 452 2.72 5.98 15.78
CA THR A 452 4.03 6.43 15.33
C THR A 452 3.91 7.13 13.99
N TYR A 453 4.59 8.25 13.83
CA TYR A 453 4.66 9.01 12.58
C TYR A 453 6.10 9.41 12.28
N PHE A 454 6.42 9.48 10.99
CA PHE A 454 7.62 10.10 10.48
C PHE A 454 7.23 11.16 9.47
N LEU A 455 7.63 12.41 9.72
CA LEU A 455 7.31 13.54 8.86
C LEU A 455 8.58 14.23 8.41
N VAL A 456 8.69 14.48 7.11
CA VAL A 456 9.77 15.25 6.48
C VAL A 456 9.17 16.47 5.82
N ILE A 457 9.84 17.61 6.00
CA ILE A 457 9.67 18.81 5.21
C ILE A 457 10.97 19.00 4.45
N ALA A 458 10.89 19.13 3.14
CA ALA A 458 12.06 19.43 2.33
C ALA A 458 11.79 20.62 1.41
N ASP A 459 12.83 21.33 1.00
CA ASP A 459 12.75 22.42 0.04
C ASP A 459 13.44 21.97 -1.26
N VAL A 460 12.70 21.99 -2.37
CA VAL A 460 13.23 21.70 -3.72
C VAL A 460 13.75 22.99 -4.32
N ASP A 461 15.06 23.12 -4.43
CA ASP A 461 15.73 24.32 -4.95
C ASP A 461 16.28 24.08 -6.35
N ASP A 462 15.93 24.96 -7.29
CA ASP A 462 16.39 24.95 -8.70
C ASP A 462 17.46 26.03 -8.99
N ASP A 463 17.99 26.69 -7.95
CA ASP A 463 18.96 27.80 -8.01
C ASP A 463 18.49 29.06 -8.77
N ILE A 464 17.27 29.04 -9.34
CA ILE A 464 16.72 30.11 -10.18
C ILE A 464 15.71 30.94 -9.40
N ASP A 465 14.82 30.28 -8.65
CA ASP A 465 13.74 30.92 -7.90
C ASP A 465 13.80 30.57 -6.40
N ALA A 466 12.80 31.02 -5.63
CA ALA A 466 12.64 30.56 -4.26
C ALA A 466 12.33 29.06 -4.23
N ALA A 467 13.03 28.32 -3.37
CA ALA A 467 12.84 26.90 -3.18
C ALA A 467 11.38 26.53 -2.88
N LEU A 468 10.93 25.43 -3.47
CA LEU A 468 9.56 24.94 -3.39
C LEU A 468 9.44 23.96 -2.21
N PRO A 469 8.71 24.30 -1.14
CA PRO A 469 8.60 23.42 0.01
C PRO A 469 7.70 22.23 -0.32
N VAL A 470 8.15 21.02 -0.01
CA VAL A 470 7.44 19.74 -0.14
C VAL A 470 7.41 19.02 1.22
N TRP A 471 6.55 18.03 1.37
CA TRP A 471 6.43 17.26 2.61
C TRP A 471 6.12 15.79 2.32
N CYS A 472 6.52 14.89 3.21
CA CYS A 472 6.20 13.47 3.15
C CYS A 472 5.94 12.95 4.57
N ILE A 473 4.78 12.32 4.78
CA ILE A 473 4.42 11.68 6.04
C ILE A 473 4.37 10.16 5.85
N ILE A 474 4.83 9.42 6.85
CA ILE A 474 4.79 7.96 6.89
C ILE A 474 4.22 7.52 8.24
N GLN A 475 3.22 6.65 8.24
CA GLN A 475 2.67 5.98 9.42
C GLN A 475 2.86 4.46 9.25
N PRO A 476 3.79 3.83 10.00
CA PRO A 476 3.86 2.37 10.05
C PRO A 476 2.63 1.80 10.77
N ARG A 477 2.08 0.66 10.31
CA ARG A 477 0.95 -0.03 10.95
C ARG A 477 1.41 -0.84 12.15
N ILE A 478 1.91 -0.13 13.15
CA ILE A 478 2.35 -0.73 14.42
C ILE A 478 1.20 -0.62 15.42
N SER A 479 1.07 -1.66 16.24
CA SER A 479 0.24 -1.63 17.44
C SER A 479 1.12 -1.95 18.65
N VAL A 480 0.98 -1.14 19.71
CA VAL A 480 1.71 -1.37 20.96
C VAL A 480 0.89 -2.27 21.85
N ILE A 481 1.42 -3.47 22.11
CA ILE A 481 0.74 -4.54 22.84
C ILE A 481 1.05 -4.54 24.33
N ASP A 482 0.18 -5.18 25.12
CA ASP A 482 0.45 -5.39 26.52
C ASP A 482 1.64 -6.33 26.74
N ASN A 483 2.38 -6.08 27.82
CA ASN A 483 3.44 -6.98 28.24
C ASN A 483 2.80 -8.18 28.95
N VAL A 484 2.09 -8.99 28.17
CA VAL A 484 1.36 -10.16 28.63
C VAL A 484 2.34 -11.26 29.00
N LYS A 485 2.05 -11.93 30.11
CA LYS A 485 2.74 -13.15 30.50
C LYS A 485 2.00 -14.32 29.87
N TYR A 486 2.66 -15.05 28.99
CA TYR A 486 2.11 -16.28 28.42
C TYR A 486 1.90 -17.34 29.50
N SER A 487 0.82 -18.10 29.35
CA SER A 487 0.42 -19.14 30.28
C SER A 487 1.41 -20.30 30.30
N LEU A 488 1.99 -20.62 29.14
CA LEU A 488 3.08 -21.59 28.98
C LEU A 488 4.40 -20.84 28.75
N SER A 489 5.21 -20.69 29.81
CA SER A 489 6.51 -20.02 29.74
C SER A 489 7.57 -20.85 29.01
N GLU A 490 8.62 -20.19 28.51
CA GLU A 490 9.80 -20.85 27.94
C GLU A 490 10.39 -21.92 28.88
N GLU A 491 10.51 -21.60 30.17
CA GLU A 491 10.99 -22.55 31.20
C GLU A 491 10.13 -23.82 31.27
N PHE A 492 8.80 -23.68 31.16
CA PHE A 492 7.89 -24.83 31.16
C PHE A 492 7.96 -25.63 29.86
N LYS A 493 8.20 -24.98 28.72
CA LYS A 493 8.42 -25.67 27.46
C LYS A 493 9.72 -26.48 27.48
N GLU A 494 10.80 -25.90 28.00
CA GLU A 494 12.07 -26.61 28.18
C GLU A 494 11.88 -27.82 29.10
N GLU A 495 11.17 -27.65 30.22
CA GLU A 495 10.87 -28.75 31.14
C GLU A 495 10.03 -29.85 30.47
N ILE A 496 9.00 -29.49 29.71
CA ILE A 496 8.20 -30.47 28.94
C ILE A 496 9.10 -31.22 27.96
N LEU A 497 9.95 -30.54 27.17
CA LEU A 497 10.86 -31.23 26.24
C LEU A 497 11.83 -32.17 26.94
N GLU A 498 12.38 -31.78 28.10
CA GLU A 498 13.25 -32.65 28.89
C GLU A 498 12.52 -33.94 29.33
N LEU A 499 11.27 -33.81 29.77
CA LEU A 499 10.41 -34.93 30.18
C LEU A 499 10.02 -35.85 29.02
N LEU A 500 10.01 -35.34 27.78
CA LEU A 500 9.71 -36.10 26.56
C LEU A 500 10.96 -36.72 25.89
N SER A 501 12.16 -36.36 26.34
CA SER A 501 13.42 -36.58 25.61
C SER A 501 13.86 -38.04 25.42
N ASP A 502 13.37 -38.97 26.24
CA ASP A 502 13.73 -40.39 26.16
C ASP A 502 12.84 -41.19 25.18
N GLY A 503 11.84 -40.53 24.58
CA GLY A 503 10.90 -41.11 23.63
C GLY A 503 9.82 -41.99 24.26
N SER A 504 9.69 -42.01 25.59
CA SER A 504 8.62 -42.71 26.31
C SER A 504 8.26 -42.00 27.62
N ILE A 505 7.02 -41.57 27.77
CA ILE A 505 6.59 -40.88 28.98
C ILE A 505 6.38 -41.91 30.12
N SER A 506 7.06 -41.72 31.26
CA SER A 506 6.76 -42.46 32.49
C SER A 506 5.57 -41.85 33.24
N ASP A 507 4.91 -42.62 34.12
CA ASP A 507 3.82 -42.09 34.96
C ASP A 507 4.21 -40.81 35.73
N SER A 508 5.48 -40.72 36.15
CA SER A 508 6.02 -39.54 36.84
C SER A 508 6.18 -38.34 35.92
N ASP A 509 6.50 -38.57 34.65
CA ASP A 509 6.61 -37.51 33.64
C ASP A 509 5.21 -37.02 33.25
N THR A 510 4.24 -37.92 33.09
CA THR A 510 2.83 -37.58 32.86
C THR A 510 2.28 -36.71 33.99
N GLU A 511 2.51 -37.09 35.26
CA GLU A 511 2.08 -36.30 36.42
C GLU A 511 2.67 -34.89 36.37
N ARG A 512 3.97 -34.76 36.05
CA ARG A 512 4.64 -33.46 36.00
C ARG A 512 4.17 -32.60 34.83
N ILE A 513 4.01 -33.17 33.64
CA ILE A 513 3.47 -32.46 32.47
C ILE A 513 2.03 -31.99 32.75
N THR A 514 1.21 -32.83 33.39
CA THR A 514 -0.15 -32.47 33.79
C THR A 514 -0.17 -31.30 34.77
N GLU A 515 0.72 -31.29 35.77
CA GLU A 515 0.85 -30.15 36.69
C GLU A 515 1.22 -28.84 35.96
N ILE A 516 2.15 -28.90 35.01
CA ILE A 516 2.54 -27.73 34.20
C ILE A 516 1.33 -27.23 33.40
N ILE A 517 0.61 -28.12 32.72
CA ILE A 517 -0.58 -27.78 31.95
C ILE A 517 -1.67 -27.17 32.85
N GLU A 518 -1.93 -27.73 34.03
CA GLU A 518 -2.92 -27.17 34.97
C GLU A 518 -2.53 -25.76 35.46
N ILE A 519 -1.23 -25.48 35.65
CA ILE A 519 -0.75 -24.13 35.97
C ILE A 519 -1.01 -23.18 34.81
N SER A 520 -0.70 -23.58 33.58
CA SER A 520 -0.96 -22.79 32.36
C SER A 520 -2.45 -22.55 32.15
N GLU A 521 -3.31 -23.56 32.26
CA GLU A 521 -4.77 -23.41 32.17
C GLU A 521 -5.31 -22.40 33.19
N ASN A 522 -4.82 -22.41 34.43
CA ASN A 522 -5.27 -21.45 35.43
C ASN A 522 -4.89 -20.01 35.07
N SER A 523 -3.72 -19.80 34.45
CA SER A 523 -3.31 -18.49 33.95
C SER A 523 -4.16 -18.05 32.76
N LEU A 524 -4.49 -18.98 31.84
CA LEU A 524 -5.34 -18.70 30.69
C LEU A 524 -6.78 -18.36 31.12
N LYS A 525 -7.30 -18.99 32.19
CA LYS A 525 -8.66 -18.71 32.71
C LYS A 525 -8.78 -17.27 33.21
N GLU A 526 -7.71 -16.70 33.74
CA GLU A 526 -7.69 -15.30 34.15
C GLU A 526 -7.85 -14.37 32.93
N LYS A 527 -7.17 -14.66 31.82
CA LYS A 527 -7.32 -13.91 30.56
C LYS A 527 -8.73 -14.03 29.97
N GLN A 528 -9.25 -15.26 29.86
CA GLN A 528 -10.61 -15.50 29.37
C GLN A 528 -11.65 -14.76 30.23
N TYR A 529 -11.52 -14.81 31.55
CA TYR A 529 -12.43 -14.11 32.46
C TYR A 529 -12.37 -12.59 32.30
N VAL A 530 -11.19 -12.01 32.04
CA VAL A 530 -11.06 -10.59 31.70
C VAL A 530 -11.79 -10.30 30.40
N ALA A 531 -11.54 -11.05 29.33
CA ALA A 531 -12.21 -10.88 28.04
C ALA A 531 -13.75 -11.01 28.15
N GLU A 532 -14.27 -11.95 28.95
CA GLU A 532 -15.71 -12.10 29.22
C GLU A 532 -16.31 -10.86 29.89
N ILE A 533 -15.60 -10.25 30.86
CA ILE A 533 -16.06 -9.01 31.51
C ILE A 533 -16.05 -7.85 30.51
N GLU A 534 -15.05 -7.80 29.65
CA GLU A 534 -14.89 -6.71 28.69
C GLU A 534 -15.85 -6.79 27.51
N ALA A 535 -16.34 -7.99 27.17
CA ALA A 535 -17.30 -8.17 26.09
C ALA A 535 -18.55 -7.27 26.23
N GLU A 536 -19.03 -7.04 27.46
CA GLU A 536 -20.14 -6.12 27.73
C GLU A 536 -19.83 -4.66 27.34
N LYS A 537 -18.56 -4.25 27.36
CA LYS A 537 -18.13 -2.89 26.98
C LYS A 537 -18.23 -2.67 25.47
N TYR A 538 -18.16 -3.74 24.68
CA TYR A 538 -18.00 -3.68 23.23
C TYR A 538 -19.31 -3.95 22.47
N GLU A 539 -20.44 -4.19 23.15
CA GLU A 539 -21.72 -4.54 22.52
C GLU A 539 -22.22 -3.52 21.49
N ASP A 540 -21.87 -2.24 21.66
CA ASP A 540 -22.31 -1.15 20.78
C ASP A 540 -21.44 -1.00 19.50
N ASP A 541 -20.27 -1.65 19.44
CA ASP A 541 -19.36 -1.65 18.29
C ASP A 541 -19.24 -3.06 17.69
N GLN A 542 -19.73 -3.23 16.46
CA GLN A 542 -19.78 -4.55 15.82
C GLN A 542 -18.38 -5.14 15.57
N LYS A 543 -17.37 -4.31 15.22
CA LYS A 543 -16.01 -4.80 15.00
C LYS A 543 -15.39 -5.24 16.32
N ALA A 544 -15.52 -4.41 17.36
CA ALA A 544 -15.01 -4.74 18.69
C ALA A 544 -15.70 -5.97 19.29
N SER A 545 -17.03 -6.06 19.17
CA SER A 545 -17.81 -7.21 19.63
C SER A 545 -17.46 -8.51 18.91
N ASN A 546 -17.18 -8.45 17.61
CA ASN A 546 -16.72 -9.63 16.87
C ASN A 546 -15.30 -10.04 17.31
N ALA A 547 -14.39 -9.07 17.42
CA ALA A 547 -13.01 -9.33 17.84
C ALA A 547 -12.95 -9.97 19.24
N ILE A 548 -13.68 -9.44 20.23
CA ILE A 548 -13.69 -10.04 21.58
C ILE A 548 -14.33 -11.43 21.59
N SER A 549 -15.28 -11.70 20.69
CA SER A 549 -15.88 -13.04 20.55
C SER A 549 -14.87 -14.02 19.98
N ASN A 550 -14.10 -13.63 18.96
CA ASN A 550 -13.01 -14.44 18.42
C ASN A 550 -11.93 -14.72 19.49
N ALA A 551 -11.60 -13.72 20.32
CA ALA A 551 -10.68 -13.90 21.43
C ALA A 551 -11.12 -15.02 22.38
N LEU A 552 -12.41 -15.02 22.76
CA LEU A 552 -12.99 -16.05 23.61
C LEU A 552 -12.97 -17.43 22.94
N GLU A 553 -13.29 -17.50 21.64
CA GLU A 553 -13.22 -18.75 20.88
C GLU A 553 -11.79 -19.33 20.85
N ASP A 554 -10.76 -18.51 20.67
CA ASP A 554 -9.37 -18.99 20.65
C ASP A 554 -8.88 -19.39 22.04
N TYR A 555 -9.25 -18.66 23.09
CA TYR A 555 -8.99 -19.11 24.46
C TYR A 555 -9.66 -20.46 24.76
N GLU A 556 -10.90 -20.68 24.29
CA GLU A 556 -11.58 -21.97 24.40
C GLU A 556 -10.83 -23.08 23.66
N LYS A 557 -10.37 -22.84 22.42
CA LYS A 557 -9.56 -23.81 21.68
C LYS A 557 -8.24 -24.13 22.40
N ALA A 558 -7.57 -23.13 22.98
CA ALA A 558 -6.35 -23.35 23.76
C ALA A 558 -6.61 -24.27 24.97
N PHE A 559 -7.73 -24.11 25.69
CA PHE A 559 -8.14 -25.08 26.73
C PHE A 559 -8.40 -26.48 26.18
N GLU A 560 -9.07 -26.61 25.03
CA GLU A 560 -9.29 -27.91 24.41
C GLU A 560 -7.99 -28.63 24.10
N TYR A 561 -6.96 -27.91 23.64
CA TYR A 561 -5.65 -28.48 23.35
C TYR A 561 -4.86 -28.84 24.62
N TYR A 562 -4.93 -28.03 25.67
CA TYR A 562 -4.38 -28.42 26.98
C TYR A 562 -5.05 -29.68 27.53
N GLU A 563 -6.37 -29.81 27.41
CA GLU A 563 -7.08 -31.03 27.78
C GLU A 563 -6.66 -32.24 26.92
N LYS A 564 -6.48 -32.08 25.62
CA LYS A 564 -5.96 -33.16 24.76
C LYS A 564 -4.54 -33.58 25.17
N ALA A 565 -3.68 -32.63 25.51
CA ALA A 565 -2.31 -32.88 25.97
C ALA A 565 -2.28 -33.69 27.28
N LYS A 566 -3.20 -33.44 28.23
CA LYS A 566 -3.33 -34.21 29.48
C LYS A 566 -3.82 -35.65 29.27
N ASN A 567 -4.51 -35.91 28.16
CA ASN A 567 -5.20 -37.17 27.92
C ASN A 567 -4.50 -38.06 26.87
N THR A 568 -3.28 -37.70 26.43
CA THR A 568 -2.47 -38.50 25.52
C THR A 568 -1.17 -38.94 26.17
N ASP A 569 -0.70 -40.12 25.79
CA ASP A 569 0.60 -40.68 26.22
C ASP A 569 1.65 -40.61 25.08
N ASP A 570 1.32 -39.98 23.95
CA ASP A 570 2.23 -39.81 22.82
C ASP A 570 3.05 -38.52 22.99
N PRO A 571 4.39 -38.61 23.15
CA PRO A 571 5.26 -37.43 23.28
C PRO A 571 5.10 -36.39 22.16
N GLU A 572 4.88 -36.85 20.92
CA GLU A 572 4.75 -35.94 19.79
C GLU A 572 3.38 -35.22 19.82
N GLU A 573 2.32 -35.90 20.24
CA GLU A 573 1.01 -35.28 20.42
C GLU A 573 1.01 -34.27 21.58
N ILE A 574 1.65 -34.59 22.72
CA ILE A 574 1.79 -33.63 23.83
C ILE A 574 2.47 -32.34 23.34
N LYS A 575 3.58 -32.47 22.62
CA LYS A 575 4.32 -31.33 22.07
C LYS A 575 3.47 -30.51 21.09
N VAL A 576 2.78 -31.16 20.16
CA VAL A 576 1.90 -30.48 19.19
C VAL A 576 0.73 -29.76 19.90
N TYR A 577 0.07 -30.41 20.85
CA TYR A 577 -1.09 -29.82 21.53
C TYR A 577 -0.69 -28.66 22.45
N THR A 578 0.43 -28.77 23.16
CA THR A 578 0.94 -27.66 24.01
C THR A 578 1.43 -26.48 23.17
N TYR A 579 2.00 -26.74 21.98
CA TYR A 579 2.34 -25.71 21.00
C TYR A 579 1.09 -24.98 20.47
N LEU A 580 0.09 -25.73 20.01
CA LEU A 580 -1.18 -25.15 19.54
C LEU A 580 -1.85 -24.30 20.61
N ALA A 581 -1.87 -24.77 21.86
CA ALA A 581 -2.46 -24.04 22.97
C ALA A 581 -1.68 -22.77 23.34
N GLY A 582 -0.38 -22.89 23.62
CA GLY A 582 0.42 -21.80 24.22
C GLY A 582 1.05 -20.83 23.22
N ASP A 583 1.29 -21.25 21.97
CA ASP A 583 2.02 -20.45 20.98
C ASP A 583 1.17 -19.99 19.81
N ILE A 584 -0.01 -20.57 19.62
CA ILE A 584 -0.90 -20.22 18.52
C ILE A 584 -2.20 -19.64 19.05
N TYR A 585 -3.01 -20.43 19.75
CA TYR A 585 -4.36 -20.00 20.14
C TYR A 585 -4.37 -19.02 21.31
N GLU A 586 -3.50 -19.16 22.33
CA GLU A 586 -3.38 -18.13 23.37
C GLU A 586 -2.94 -16.76 22.80
N PRO A 587 -1.87 -16.66 22.00
CA PRO A 587 -1.47 -15.38 21.41
C PRO A 587 -2.48 -14.83 20.39
N ALA A 588 -3.17 -15.69 19.62
CA ALA A 588 -4.26 -15.25 18.74
C ALA A 588 -5.42 -14.63 19.55
N GLY A 589 -5.81 -15.27 20.66
CA GLY A 589 -6.79 -14.73 21.59
C GLY A 589 -6.37 -13.39 22.20
N ASP A 590 -5.09 -13.26 22.60
CA ASP A 590 -4.53 -11.99 23.09
C ASP A 590 -4.62 -10.89 22.02
N TYR A 591 -4.26 -11.18 20.77
CA TYR A 591 -4.38 -10.21 19.66
C TYR A 591 -5.81 -9.81 19.38
N TRP A 592 -6.76 -10.75 19.37
CA TRP A 592 -8.16 -10.44 19.18
C TRP A 592 -8.74 -9.59 20.32
N SER A 593 -8.34 -9.87 21.56
CA SER A 593 -8.75 -9.08 22.71
C SER A 593 -8.23 -7.64 22.59
N GLU A 594 -6.96 -7.46 22.26
CA GLU A 594 -6.39 -6.12 22.04
C GLU A 594 -6.99 -5.43 20.81
N ALA A 595 -7.29 -6.17 19.73
CA ALA A 595 -7.96 -5.62 18.55
C ALA A 595 -9.35 -5.06 18.92
N ALA A 596 -10.10 -5.75 19.78
CA ALA A 596 -11.38 -5.28 20.29
C ALA A 596 -11.25 -3.93 21.03
N GLU A 597 -10.24 -3.80 21.88
CA GLU A 597 -9.93 -2.52 22.54
C GLU A 597 -9.65 -1.40 21.53
N LYS A 598 -8.84 -1.68 20.48
CA LYS A 598 -8.51 -0.68 19.44
C LYS A 598 -9.73 -0.29 18.62
N TYR A 599 -10.57 -1.23 18.22
CA TYR A 599 -11.82 -0.94 17.50
C TYR A 599 -12.77 -0.08 18.33
N ASN A 600 -12.93 -0.40 19.60
CA ASN A 600 -13.80 0.38 20.50
C ASN A 600 -13.30 1.83 20.70
N LEU A 601 -11.98 2.07 20.55
CA LEU A 601 -11.39 3.41 20.56
C LEU A 601 -11.48 4.12 19.19
N GLY A 602 -11.98 3.46 18.14
CA GLY A 602 -11.98 3.98 16.77
C GLY A 602 -10.60 3.99 16.11
N LEU A 603 -9.69 3.11 16.56
CA LEU A 603 -8.35 2.90 16.00
C LEU A 603 -8.34 1.70 15.06
N ASP A 604 -9.25 1.71 14.08
CA ASP A 604 -9.49 0.61 13.15
C ASP A 604 -8.21 0.06 12.49
N ASP A 605 -7.30 0.93 12.04
CA ASP A 605 -6.08 0.48 11.38
C ASP A 605 -5.18 -0.37 12.28
N GLN A 606 -5.13 -0.07 13.59
CA GLN A 606 -4.39 -0.86 14.58
C GLN A 606 -5.14 -2.13 14.96
N GLY A 607 -6.47 -2.07 15.08
CA GLY A 607 -7.31 -3.24 15.31
C GLY A 607 -7.19 -4.24 14.17
N ASP A 608 -7.26 -3.78 12.92
CA ASP A 608 -7.10 -4.60 11.71
C ASP A 608 -5.70 -5.22 11.65
N ALA A 609 -4.65 -4.49 12.06
CA ALA A 609 -3.28 -5.02 12.11
C ALA A 609 -3.11 -6.15 13.15
N LEU A 610 -3.76 -6.04 14.31
CA LEU A 610 -3.75 -7.09 15.34
C LEU A 610 -4.61 -8.29 14.94
N ALA A 611 -5.80 -8.05 14.39
CA ALA A 611 -6.69 -9.06 13.84
C ALA A 611 -5.98 -9.90 12.76
N GLU A 612 -5.26 -9.25 11.84
CA GLU A 612 -4.50 -9.94 10.80
C GLU A 612 -3.43 -10.87 11.38
N ASN A 613 -2.76 -10.48 12.47
CA ASN A 613 -1.82 -11.35 13.17
C ASN A 613 -2.50 -12.55 13.84
N ALA A 614 -3.68 -12.36 14.44
CA ALA A 614 -4.47 -13.45 14.99
C ALA A 614 -4.90 -14.45 13.90
N GLU A 615 -5.42 -13.95 12.77
CA GLU A 615 -5.83 -14.78 11.62
C GLU A 615 -4.65 -15.55 11.00
N LYS A 616 -3.45 -14.96 10.96
CA LYS A 616 -2.21 -15.63 10.52
C LYS A 616 -1.85 -16.79 11.47
N LEU A 617 -1.96 -16.59 12.78
CA LEU A 617 -1.74 -17.64 13.77
C LEU A 617 -2.79 -18.77 13.66
N GLU A 618 -4.07 -18.44 13.56
CA GLU A 618 -5.13 -19.43 13.36
C GLU A 618 -4.94 -20.23 12.06
N SER A 619 -4.51 -19.55 11.00
CA SER A 619 -4.19 -20.21 9.73
C SER A 619 -3.01 -21.16 9.86
N LEU A 620 -2.00 -20.79 10.65
CA LEU A 620 -0.87 -21.66 10.98
C LEU A 620 -1.32 -22.88 11.79
N ALA A 621 -2.29 -22.73 12.71
CA ALA A 621 -2.86 -23.86 13.46
C ALA A 621 -3.33 -24.98 12.53
N ALA A 622 -4.00 -24.62 11.43
CA ALA A 622 -4.52 -25.57 10.45
C ALA A 622 -3.45 -26.44 9.77
N GLU A 623 -2.17 -26.05 9.81
CA GLU A 623 -1.06 -26.89 9.32
C GLU A 623 -0.72 -28.05 10.27
N TYR A 624 -0.94 -27.86 11.58
CA TYR A 624 -0.61 -28.80 12.66
C TYR A 624 -1.82 -29.60 13.14
N GLU A 625 -3.03 -29.05 12.97
CA GLU A 625 -4.25 -29.79 13.23
C GLU A 625 -4.31 -31.01 12.30
N PRO A 626 -4.42 -32.23 12.84
CA PRO A 626 -4.48 -33.41 12.02
C PRO A 626 -5.67 -33.26 11.09
N SER A 627 -5.44 -33.29 9.77
CA SER A 627 -6.48 -33.12 8.75
C SER A 627 -7.73 -33.89 9.19
N LEU A 628 -8.80 -33.17 9.55
CA LEU A 628 -10.05 -33.75 10.07
C LEU A 628 -10.66 -34.80 9.11
N TRP A 629 -10.16 -34.84 7.88
CA TRP A 629 -10.46 -35.83 6.86
C TRP A 629 -9.93 -37.25 7.15
N PHE A 630 -8.87 -37.41 7.94
CA PHE A 630 -8.22 -38.72 8.13
C PHE A 630 -8.32 -39.29 9.55
N THR A 631 -8.57 -38.47 10.57
CA THR A 631 -8.65 -38.92 11.98
C THR A 631 -10.07 -39.30 12.42
N ALA A 632 -11.12 -38.87 11.70
CA ALA A 632 -12.52 -39.26 11.95
C ALA A 632 -12.92 -40.61 11.28
N GLY A 633 -12.00 -41.58 11.28
CA GLY A 633 -12.12 -42.85 10.56
C GLY A 633 -13.26 -43.78 11.02
N SER A 634 -13.91 -43.54 12.16
CA SER A 634 -15.01 -44.39 12.65
C SER A 634 -16.40 -43.87 12.27
N THR A 635 -16.63 -42.56 12.33
CA THR A 635 -17.97 -41.99 12.09
C THR A 635 -18.25 -41.76 10.61
N ILE A 636 -17.23 -41.39 9.83
CA ILE A 636 -17.33 -41.22 8.38
C ILE A 636 -17.42 -42.57 7.68
N SER A 637 -16.71 -43.61 8.15
CA SER A 637 -16.82 -44.97 7.60
C SER A 637 -18.25 -45.50 7.70
N GLU A 638 -18.92 -45.32 8.85
CA GLU A 638 -20.30 -45.79 9.03
C GLU A 638 -21.30 -45.01 8.17
N TRP A 639 -21.11 -43.69 8.02
CA TRP A 639 -21.93 -42.86 7.14
C TRP A 639 -21.69 -43.13 5.65
N TRP A 640 -20.44 -43.40 5.28
CA TRP A 640 -20.01 -43.71 3.92
C TRP A 640 -20.49 -45.08 3.47
N ASP A 641 -20.45 -46.08 4.36
CA ASP A 641 -21.03 -47.40 4.11
C ASP A 641 -22.56 -47.34 4.05
N GLN A 642 -23.21 -46.50 4.87
CA GLN A 642 -24.65 -46.23 4.75
C GLN A 642 -25.02 -45.51 3.46
N PHE A 643 -24.20 -44.56 3.01
CA PHE A 643 -24.35 -43.85 1.73
C PHE A 643 -24.23 -44.82 0.54
N LYS A 644 -23.18 -45.65 0.51
CA LYS A 644 -23.00 -46.66 -0.55
C LYS A 644 -24.10 -47.70 -0.56
N SER A 645 -24.51 -48.15 0.62
CA SER A 645 -25.65 -49.06 0.83
C SER A 645 -26.95 -48.45 0.32
N GLY A 646 -27.22 -47.18 0.64
CA GLY A 646 -28.42 -46.44 0.23
C GLY A 646 -28.55 -46.24 -1.28
N PHE A 647 -27.43 -46.21 -2.00
CA PHE A 647 -27.39 -46.12 -3.47
C PHE A 647 -27.14 -47.46 -4.18
N GLY A 648 -27.00 -48.57 -3.44
CA GLY A 648 -26.77 -49.91 -4.00
C GLY A 648 -25.40 -50.10 -4.64
N ILE A 649 -24.40 -49.32 -4.21
CA ILE A 649 -23.03 -49.28 -4.75
C ILE A 649 -21.98 -49.71 -3.71
N GLY A 650 -22.39 -50.54 -2.74
CA GLY A 650 -21.55 -51.06 -1.65
C GLY A 650 -20.23 -51.70 -2.10
N ASP A 651 -20.21 -52.29 -3.29
CA ASP A 651 -19.04 -53.01 -3.83
C ASP A 651 -18.07 -52.12 -4.63
N VAL A 652 -18.32 -50.80 -4.72
CA VAL A 652 -17.45 -49.86 -5.46
C VAL A 652 -16.32 -49.38 -4.55
N PRO A 653 -15.03 -49.49 -4.97
CA PRO A 653 -13.90 -48.99 -4.19
C PRO A 653 -13.99 -47.48 -3.93
N ASP A 654 -13.65 -47.05 -2.72
CA ASP A 654 -13.77 -45.65 -2.25
C ASP A 654 -13.09 -44.65 -3.18
N THR A 655 -11.91 -45.01 -3.67
CA THR A 655 -11.09 -44.21 -4.56
C THR A 655 -11.82 -43.88 -5.87
N VAL A 656 -12.64 -44.78 -6.39
CA VAL A 656 -13.40 -44.58 -7.63
C VAL A 656 -14.58 -43.63 -7.40
N LEU A 657 -15.22 -43.72 -6.24
CA LEU A 657 -16.34 -42.85 -5.85
C LEU A 657 -15.89 -41.41 -5.60
N ILE A 658 -14.75 -41.23 -4.93
CA ILE A 658 -14.15 -39.91 -4.67
C ILE A 658 -13.74 -39.22 -5.97
N ILE A 659 -13.15 -39.96 -6.92
CA ILE A 659 -12.82 -39.43 -8.26
C ILE A 659 -14.08 -39.03 -9.03
N VAL A 660 -15.17 -39.80 -8.91
CA VAL A 660 -16.46 -39.45 -9.53
C VAL A 660 -17.09 -38.23 -8.84
N LEU A 661 -16.98 -38.09 -7.53
CA LEU A 661 -17.52 -36.97 -6.76
C LEU A 661 -16.79 -35.65 -7.09
N LEU A 662 -15.46 -35.69 -7.15
CA LEU A 662 -14.62 -34.60 -7.63
C LEU A 662 -14.91 -34.28 -9.11
N GLY A 663 -15.07 -35.31 -9.94
CA GLY A 663 -15.47 -35.16 -11.35
C GLY A 663 -16.85 -34.51 -11.52
N VAL A 664 -17.82 -34.83 -10.66
CA VAL A 664 -19.18 -34.26 -10.67
C VAL A 664 -19.20 -32.86 -10.07
N LEU A 665 -18.37 -32.55 -9.07
CA LEU A 665 -18.21 -31.18 -8.55
C LEU A 665 -17.60 -30.26 -9.61
N VAL A 666 -16.54 -30.70 -10.28
CA VAL A 666 -15.90 -29.96 -11.37
C VAL A 666 -16.84 -29.83 -12.58
N SER A 667 -17.53 -30.91 -12.97
CA SER A 667 -18.48 -30.88 -14.10
C SER A 667 -19.78 -30.14 -13.79
N GLY A 668 -20.23 -30.18 -12.54
CA GLY A 668 -21.41 -29.49 -12.04
C GLY A 668 -21.19 -27.99 -11.98
N ALA A 669 -20.02 -27.55 -11.52
CA ALA A 669 -19.60 -26.15 -11.58
C ALA A 669 -19.58 -25.63 -13.03
N ILE A 670 -19.12 -26.44 -13.99
CA ILE A 670 -19.08 -26.10 -15.44
C ILE A 670 -20.48 -26.04 -16.09
N ILE A 671 -21.42 -26.86 -15.64
CA ILE A 671 -22.79 -26.88 -16.19
C ILE A 671 -23.63 -25.73 -15.61
N VAL A 672 -23.43 -25.39 -14.32
CA VAL A 672 -24.12 -24.28 -13.68
C VAL A 672 -23.63 -22.93 -14.22
N THR A 673 -22.32 -22.77 -14.50
CA THR A 673 -21.76 -21.57 -15.16
C THR A 673 -22.06 -21.45 -16.66
N LYS A 674 -22.70 -22.46 -17.27
CA LYS A 674 -23.17 -22.38 -18.67
C LYS A 674 -24.67 -22.14 -18.79
N ILE A 675 -25.42 -22.21 -17.68
CA ILE A 675 -26.88 -22.13 -17.65
C ILE A 675 -27.37 -20.93 -16.81
N LEU A 676 -26.58 -20.45 -15.85
CA LEU A 676 -26.66 -19.11 -15.26
C LEU A 676 -25.71 -18.18 -16.00
#